data_AF-A0A2G4JL12-F1
#
_entry.id   AF-A0A2G4JL12-F1
#
_cell.length_a   1.000
_cell.length_b   1.000
_cell.length_c   1.000
_cell.angle_alpha   90.00
_cell.angle_beta   90.00
_cell.angle_gamma   90.00
#
_symmetry.space_group_name_H-M   'P 1'
#
loop_
_entity.id
_entity.type
_entity.pdbx_description
1 polymer ?
#
loop_
_entity_poly.entity_id
_entity_poly.type
_entity_poly.pdbx_seq_one_letter_code
_entity_poly.pdbx_strand_id
1 'polypeptide(L)'
;MPRETTRPASFRLGAWGLRLGLLLLLSLLATSYPWRSVAVAQSATSFVIVNANVVDGTGAPARRAAVRVVDGRIAEVGDLRPTGGDRVVDARGLVLAPGFIDTHNHSTDGLLTEPLAASQISQGITTLVVGQDGSSPWPIADYLGRLRREPASVNVLTAVGHATVRQRVMGDDFKRVARPDELARMETLVEQGMREGAIALSTGLEYEVGSYAATAEVVTLARVAGRLGGFYVSHIRDEADQAFDSMREVVTIAEEAKVPVQNTHIKLGTVGVWGQATEAVRLFDAARARGLDVTADAYPYNAWSSTITVLIPSKRYDDPVEVARGLADVGGAANVLITRHTAHPDYEFKTLDAVAKAQGITPVALFIQIVKDGGASVVCTSMMDDDIRTFFRWPWTMVSSDGGIGMRHPRGAGTFPRVLGRFVRERQWLTLEDAVRKMTSLPAARLKLTDRGVVTPGAWADLVLFDPVTVIDNSTFSDPFKQSTGIRNVWVNGTLVWDEPRTTGARPGQVISLASRQPVEVKPRARSLGVPFEGTAGSLNAITDVPGVEVGFATIVTGDGALVRGKGPVRTGVTAVLPRGRSGDNVFAGWHTLNGNGEMTGTTWITEGGFLEGPILITNTHSVGVARDTAVEWMARYSDIVPLPVAAETYDGTLNDSLGFHVKREHVLAALDGATPGTVPEGNVGGGTGMVAFGFKGGTGTASRVVTAGGVDYTVGALVQANFGRRPQFLVAGAPVGREIPDLMPETGRPRAVQGDDPESGSIIAVIATNAPLLPHQLRRLAQRAGLGVARVGGSGGNGSGDIFVAFSTANPGTYERPATAAVTMLSNDAIDPLFQGAIQATEEAIINAVVAAETMVGRDGNRVHALPHDRLRSALRKYNRLAP
;
A
#
# COMPACT_ATOMS: atom_id res chain seq x y z
N MET A 1 21.74 2.60 -80.70
CA MET A 1 22.46 3.89 -80.78
C MET A 1 21.51 4.98 -80.31
N PRO A 2 21.97 6.08 -79.67
CA PRO A 2 23.23 6.30 -78.93
C PRO A 2 23.27 5.52 -77.59
N ARG A 3 23.47 6.12 -76.39
CA ARG A 3 24.74 6.44 -75.66
C ARG A 3 24.45 6.71 -74.16
N GLU A 4 25.37 6.68 -73.18
CA GLU A 4 26.67 5.99 -72.95
C GLU A 4 26.89 6.02 -71.41
N THR A 5 27.09 4.90 -70.70
CA THR A 5 28.36 4.44 -70.07
C THR A 5 29.47 5.51 -69.92
N THR A 6 30.25 5.59 -68.82
CA THR A 6 31.26 4.57 -68.45
C THR A 6 31.72 4.59 -66.97
N ARG A 7 32.42 3.51 -66.58
CA ARG A 7 33.16 3.30 -65.31
C ARG A 7 34.58 3.94 -65.35
N PRO A 8 35.37 3.82 -64.27
CA PRO A 8 36.45 2.81 -64.24
C PRO A 8 36.35 1.90 -62.97
N ALA A 9 36.72 0.62 -62.91
CA ALA A 9 37.80 -0.20 -63.49
C ALA A 9 38.99 -0.45 -62.53
N SER A 10 38.80 -1.43 -61.62
CA SER A 10 39.72 -2.52 -61.20
C SER A 10 41.24 -2.32 -61.09
N PHE A 11 41.84 -2.82 -59.99
CA PHE A 11 43.14 -3.49 -60.03
C PHE A 11 43.25 -4.72 -59.08
N ARG A 12 44.33 -5.50 -59.27
CA ARG A 12 44.62 -6.85 -58.71
C ARG A 12 46.03 -6.87 -58.06
N LEU A 13 46.60 -7.94 -57.47
CA LEU A 13 46.26 -9.38 -57.32
C LEU A 13 47.10 -10.00 -56.17
N GLY A 14 46.59 -11.00 -55.43
CA GLY A 14 47.41 -12.19 -55.11
C GLY A 14 47.70 -12.51 -53.64
N ALA A 15 47.93 -13.79 -53.35
CA ALA A 15 48.15 -14.35 -52.01
C ALA A 15 49.54 -15.03 -51.89
N TRP A 16 50.25 -14.80 -50.79
CA TRP A 16 51.40 -15.56 -50.29
C TRP A 16 51.52 -15.36 -48.77
N GLY A 17 51.87 -16.40 -48.00
CA GLY A 17 52.18 -16.26 -46.55
C GLY A 17 51.81 -17.46 -45.68
N LEU A 18 52.72 -18.43 -45.54
CA LEU A 18 52.57 -19.58 -44.66
C LEU A 18 53.08 -19.33 -43.22
N ARG A 19 52.45 -20.01 -42.25
CA ARG A 19 52.97 -20.50 -40.94
C ARG A 19 53.12 -19.56 -39.73
N LEU A 20 52.94 -20.22 -38.57
CA LEU A 20 53.07 -19.85 -37.15
C LEU A 20 51.81 -19.23 -36.50
N GLY A 21 51.30 -19.74 -35.37
CA GLY A 21 51.65 -20.99 -34.68
C GLY A 21 50.71 -21.32 -33.52
N LEU A 22 50.23 -22.56 -33.50
CA LEU A 22 50.16 -23.47 -32.35
C LEU A 22 49.75 -22.87 -30.97
N LEU A 23 48.45 -22.91 -30.65
CA LEU A 23 47.88 -23.22 -29.32
C LEU A 23 46.34 -23.30 -29.42
N LEU A 24 45.68 -23.97 -28.46
CA LEU A 24 44.23 -24.17 -28.34
C LEU A 24 43.56 -25.12 -29.36
N LEU A 25 43.95 -26.40 -29.36
CA LEU A 25 43.09 -27.49 -29.84
C LEU A 25 43.40 -28.81 -29.11
N LEU A 26 43.05 -28.86 -27.80
CA LEU A 26 43.23 -30.05 -26.95
C LEU A 26 42.22 -30.06 -25.79
N SER A 27 40.94 -30.37 -26.07
CA SER A 27 39.93 -30.89 -25.10
C SER A 27 38.53 -31.04 -25.72
N LEU A 28 38.40 -31.85 -26.77
CA LEU A 28 37.11 -32.46 -27.14
C LEU A 28 37.05 -33.87 -26.54
N LEU A 29 35.87 -34.26 -26.03
CA LEU A 29 35.51 -35.54 -25.37
C LEU A 29 35.80 -35.65 -23.85
N ALA A 30 34.86 -35.16 -23.03
CA ALA A 30 34.45 -35.85 -21.79
C ALA A 30 33.07 -35.35 -21.29
N THR A 31 32.18 -36.30 -20.98
CA THR A 31 31.02 -36.19 -20.05
C THR A 31 30.07 -34.99 -20.17
N SER A 32 29.04 -35.13 -21.01
CA SER A 32 27.76 -34.44 -20.85
C SER A 32 26.94 -35.07 -19.72
N TYR A 33 27.27 -34.75 -18.47
CA TYR A 33 26.33 -34.93 -17.35
C TYR A 33 25.19 -33.90 -17.51
N PRO A 34 23.92 -34.31 -17.66
CA PRO A 34 22.82 -33.35 -17.63
C PRO A 34 22.75 -32.78 -16.21
N TRP A 35 23.08 -31.50 -16.06
CA TRP A 35 22.75 -30.74 -14.87
C TRP A 35 21.22 -30.75 -14.75
N ARG A 36 20.70 -31.61 -13.88
CA ARG A 36 19.36 -31.46 -13.35
C ARG A 36 19.35 -30.16 -12.57
N SER A 37 18.92 -29.09 -13.22
CA SER A 37 18.33 -27.93 -12.54
C SER A 37 17.10 -28.44 -11.80
N VAL A 38 17.33 -28.94 -10.58
CA VAL A 38 16.29 -29.06 -9.58
C VAL A 38 15.78 -27.65 -9.37
N ALA A 39 14.64 -27.34 -9.96
CA ALA A 39 13.87 -26.17 -9.62
C ALA A 39 13.50 -26.32 -8.15
N VAL A 40 14.33 -25.77 -7.27
CA VAL A 40 14.01 -25.62 -5.86
C VAL A 40 12.77 -24.75 -5.84
N ALA A 41 11.63 -25.37 -5.54
CA ALA A 41 10.41 -24.63 -5.24
C ALA A 41 10.79 -23.60 -4.18
N GLN A 42 10.62 -22.32 -4.51
CA GLN A 42 10.97 -21.22 -3.62
C GLN A 42 9.99 -21.28 -2.45
N SER A 43 10.38 -22.00 -1.40
CA SER A 43 9.55 -22.17 -0.22
C SER A 43 9.29 -20.83 0.43
N ALA A 44 8.17 -20.76 1.16
CA ALA A 44 7.94 -19.76 2.19
C ALA A 44 9.27 -19.41 2.91
N THR A 45 9.62 -18.13 2.98
CA THR A 45 10.93 -17.68 3.48
C THR A 45 10.97 -17.70 5.00
N SER A 46 10.97 -18.91 5.59
CA SER A 46 11.10 -19.12 7.03
C SER A 46 12.50 -18.81 7.52
N PHE A 47 12.60 -18.02 8.59
CA PHE A 47 13.83 -17.89 9.36
C PHE A 47 13.53 -17.68 10.84
N VAL A 48 14.49 -18.05 11.69
CA VAL A 48 14.38 -17.89 13.15
C VAL A 48 15.60 -17.14 13.69
N ILE A 49 15.33 -16.06 14.42
CA ILE A 49 16.35 -15.33 15.19
C ILE A 49 16.36 -15.95 16.59
N VAL A 50 17.51 -16.43 17.05
CA VAL A 50 17.68 -17.10 18.36
C VAL A 50 18.67 -16.35 19.25
N ASN A 51 18.59 -16.55 20.57
CA ASN A 51 19.46 -15.92 21.59
C ASN A 51 19.40 -14.38 21.67
N ALA A 52 18.45 -13.73 20.99
CA ALA A 52 18.28 -12.28 21.01
C ALA A 52 17.84 -11.77 22.39
N ASN A 53 18.25 -10.55 22.73
CA ASN A 53 17.55 -9.75 23.73
C ASN A 53 16.45 -8.94 23.02
N VAL A 54 15.19 -9.36 23.14
CA VAL A 54 14.06 -8.75 22.45
C VAL A 54 13.56 -7.53 23.22
N VAL A 55 13.62 -6.37 22.58
CA VAL A 55 12.95 -5.12 23.02
C VAL A 55 11.79 -4.91 22.06
N ASP A 56 10.60 -5.38 22.43
CA ASP A 56 9.48 -5.58 21.49
C ASP A 56 8.75 -4.31 21.03
N GLY A 57 9.26 -3.12 21.35
CA GLY A 57 8.66 -1.83 21.02
C GLY A 57 7.57 -1.35 21.97
N THR A 58 7.04 -2.18 22.86
CA THR A 58 5.93 -1.78 23.77
C THR A 58 6.37 -0.84 24.90
N GLY A 59 7.67 -0.75 25.18
CA GLY A 59 8.22 -0.12 26.39
C GLY A 59 8.34 -1.08 27.58
N ALA A 60 7.93 -2.36 27.44
CA ALA A 60 8.21 -3.38 28.42
C ALA A 60 9.71 -3.74 28.49
N PRO A 61 10.23 -4.18 29.65
CA PRO A 61 11.62 -4.60 29.81
C PRO A 61 12.10 -5.62 28.78
N ALA A 62 13.35 -5.49 28.34
CA ALA A 62 13.96 -6.43 27.42
C ALA A 62 13.93 -7.88 27.96
N ARG A 63 13.67 -8.86 27.09
CA ARG A 63 13.62 -10.29 27.45
C ARG A 63 14.39 -11.16 26.47
N ARG A 64 14.99 -12.25 26.93
CA ARG A 64 15.52 -13.27 26.01
C ARG A 64 14.38 -14.07 25.38
N ALA A 65 14.32 -14.06 24.06
CA ALA A 65 13.37 -14.84 23.27
C ALA A 65 13.95 -15.11 21.87
N ALA A 66 13.45 -16.15 21.23
CA ALA A 66 13.58 -16.37 19.80
C ALA A 66 12.36 -15.80 19.07
N VAL A 67 12.54 -15.43 17.80
CA VAL A 67 11.49 -14.89 16.92
C VAL A 67 11.51 -15.65 15.61
N ARG A 68 10.40 -16.30 15.27
CA ARG A 68 10.20 -17.00 13.99
C ARG A 68 9.46 -16.08 13.04
N VAL A 69 9.97 -15.94 11.83
CA VAL A 69 9.35 -15.20 10.72
C VAL A 69 8.99 -16.18 9.62
N VAL A 70 7.77 -16.09 9.11
CA VAL A 70 7.25 -16.88 7.97
C VAL A 70 6.49 -15.92 7.06
N ASP A 71 6.74 -15.97 5.76
CA ASP A 71 6.04 -15.18 4.72
C ASP A 71 5.89 -13.69 5.06
N GLY A 72 6.98 -13.09 5.53
CA GLY A 72 7.05 -11.67 5.85
C GLY A 72 6.42 -11.24 7.17
N ARG A 73 5.83 -12.17 7.94
CA ARG A 73 5.19 -11.91 9.25
C ARG A 73 5.88 -12.66 10.38
N ILE A 74 5.82 -12.08 11.57
CA ILE A 74 6.22 -12.73 12.83
C ILE A 74 5.19 -13.83 13.12
N ALA A 75 5.63 -15.09 13.08
CA ALA A 75 4.77 -16.23 13.34
C ALA A 75 4.73 -16.56 14.85
N GLU A 76 5.88 -16.58 15.50
CA GLU A 76 6.03 -16.99 16.91
C GLU A 76 7.10 -16.15 17.62
N VAL A 77 6.93 -15.91 18.91
CA VAL A 77 7.89 -15.24 19.80
C VAL A 77 7.92 -15.98 21.14
N GLY A 78 9.09 -16.46 21.58
CA GLY A 78 9.20 -17.20 22.85
C GLY A 78 10.45 -18.08 22.95
N ASP A 79 10.36 -19.17 23.71
CA ASP A 79 11.38 -20.22 23.73
C ASP A 79 11.17 -21.17 22.54
N LEU A 80 11.77 -20.82 21.40
CA LEU A 80 11.61 -21.54 20.13
C LEU A 80 12.87 -22.32 19.79
N ARG A 81 12.71 -23.57 19.35
CA ARG A 81 13.79 -24.36 18.75
C ARG A 81 13.74 -24.22 17.23
N PRO A 82 14.89 -24.04 16.55
CA PRO A 82 14.95 -24.17 15.10
C PRO A 82 14.45 -25.53 14.63
N THR A 83 13.70 -25.54 13.52
CA THR A 83 13.28 -26.74 12.80
C THR A 83 14.16 -26.95 11.57
N GLY A 84 14.11 -28.14 10.97
CA GLY A 84 14.97 -28.49 9.84
C GLY A 84 14.80 -27.65 8.57
N GLY A 85 13.75 -26.83 8.47
CA GLY A 85 13.51 -25.90 7.37
C GLY A 85 13.92 -24.45 7.63
N ASP A 86 14.44 -24.12 8.82
CA ASP A 86 14.71 -22.74 9.21
C ASP A 86 16.11 -22.26 8.83
N ARG A 87 16.20 -21.07 8.21
CA ARG A 87 17.44 -20.30 8.26
C ARG A 87 17.60 -19.72 9.67
N VAL A 88 18.70 -20.04 10.35
CA VAL A 88 18.96 -19.59 11.73
C VAL A 88 19.84 -18.34 11.74
N VAL A 89 19.49 -17.36 12.58
CA VAL A 89 20.27 -16.16 12.88
C VAL A 89 20.60 -16.16 14.37
N ASP A 90 21.88 -16.33 14.75
CA ASP A 90 22.30 -16.24 16.16
C ASP A 90 22.49 -14.75 16.55
N ALA A 91 21.61 -14.28 17.43
CA ALA A 91 21.56 -12.89 17.92
C ALA A 91 22.14 -12.75 19.35
N ARG A 92 23.03 -13.66 19.75
CA ARG A 92 23.65 -13.64 21.09
C ARG A 92 24.38 -12.33 21.38
N GLY A 93 23.97 -11.66 22.46
CA GLY A 93 24.53 -10.38 22.90
C GLY A 93 23.98 -9.18 22.11
N LEU A 94 23.12 -9.41 21.12
CA LEU A 94 22.49 -8.39 20.30
C LEU A 94 21.05 -8.13 20.76
N VAL A 95 20.54 -6.95 20.42
CA VAL A 95 19.16 -6.53 20.66
C VAL A 95 18.36 -6.67 19.38
N LEU A 96 17.22 -7.37 19.46
CA LEU A 96 16.23 -7.43 18.41
C LEU A 96 15.06 -6.51 18.76
N ALA A 97 14.74 -5.58 17.87
CA ALA A 97 13.65 -4.63 18.00
C ALA A 97 12.78 -4.61 16.73
N PRO A 98 11.57 -4.03 16.77
CA PRO A 98 10.88 -3.66 15.54
C PRO A 98 11.74 -2.67 14.78
N GLY A 99 11.71 -2.74 13.45
CA GLY A 99 12.39 -1.80 12.58
C GLY A 99 11.93 -0.37 12.83
N PHE A 100 12.86 0.59 12.74
CA PHE A 100 12.58 1.97 13.11
C PHE A 100 11.71 2.68 12.08
N ILE A 101 10.84 3.54 12.58
CA ILE A 101 9.86 4.28 11.79
C ILE A 101 10.23 5.76 11.85
N ASP A 102 10.67 6.32 10.72
CA ASP A 102 11.01 7.73 10.60
C ASP A 102 9.79 8.56 10.21
N THR A 103 9.24 9.28 11.19
CA THR A 103 8.02 10.07 11.03
C THR A 103 8.23 11.39 10.28
N HIS A 104 9.49 11.81 10.05
CA HIS A 104 9.81 13.05 9.35
C HIS A 104 11.03 12.89 8.46
N ASN A 105 10.80 12.64 7.17
CA ASN A 105 11.87 12.36 6.22
C ASN A 105 11.65 13.09 4.88
N HIS A 106 12.72 13.67 4.33
CA HIS A 106 12.73 14.45 3.08
C HIS A 106 13.26 13.67 1.88
N SER A 107 13.31 12.33 1.93
CA SER A 107 13.75 11.48 0.81
C SER A 107 12.73 11.35 -0.33
N THR A 108 11.79 12.29 -0.49
CA THR A 108 10.73 12.23 -1.53
C THR A 108 11.30 11.86 -2.90
N ASP A 109 12.24 12.66 -3.40
CA ASP A 109 12.92 12.41 -4.68
C ASP A 109 14.04 11.38 -4.53
N GLY A 110 14.73 11.37 -3.38
CA GLY A 110 15.84 10.46 -3.09
C GLY A 110 15.46 8.97 -3.17
N LEU A 111 14.22 8.62 -2.83
CA LEU A 111 13.68 7.26 -2.97
C LEU A 111 13.49 6.83 -4.43
N LEU A 112 13.32 7.78 -5.35
CA LEU A 112 13.19 7.53 -6.78
C LEU A 112 14.56 7.41 -7.47
N THR A 113 15.60 8.06 -6.94
CA THR A 113 16.97 8.01 -7.49
C THR A 113 17.85 6.94 -6.83
N GLU A 114 17.67 6.70 -5.53
CA GLU A 114 18.41 5.70 -4.74
C GLU A 114 17.42 4.78 -3.98
N PRO A 115 16.64 3.93 -4.67
CA PRO A 115 15.61 3.11 -4.03
C PRO A 115 16.17 2.06 -3.04
N LEU A 116 17.48 1.82 -3.01
CA LEU A 116 18.12 1.02 -1.97
C LEU A 116 18.17 1.73 -0.60
N ALA A 117 17.95 3.05 -0.56
CA ALA A 117 17.87 3.85 0.66
C ALA A 117 19.00 3.56 1.67
N ALA A 118 20.24 3.38 1.19
CA ALA A 118 21.34 2.80 1.96
C ALA A 118 21.66 3.59 3.24
N SER A 119 21.57 4.91 3.20
CA SER A 119 21.73 5.81 4.36
C SER A 119 20.59 5.68 5.38
N GLN A 120 19.41 5.19 4.97
CA GLN A 120 18.26 5.01 5.84
C GLN A 120 18.27 3.61 6.48
N ILE A 121 18.44 2.55 5.68
CA ILE A 121 18.45 1.18 6.22
C ILE A 121 19.68 0.88 7.08
N SER A 122 20.83 1.52 6.83
CA SER A 122 22.01 1.42 7.72
C SER A 122 21.82 2.07 9.11
N GLN A 123 20.73 2.82 9.31
CA GLN A 123 20.31 3.34 10.63
C GLN A 123 19.33 2.42 11.38
N GLY A 124 18.83 1.35 10.73
CA GLY A 124 17.75 0.51 11.26
C GLY A 124 16.34 0.89 10.80
N ILE A 125 16.21 1.88 9.91
CA ILE A 125 14.91 2.38 9.42
C ILE A 125 14.28 1.36 8.47
N THR A 126 13.03 0.99 8.72
CA THR A 126 12.22 0.10 7.87
C THR A 126 11.03 0.80 7.24
N THR A 127 10.57 1.92 7.81
CA THR A 127 9.41 2.68 7.35
C THR A 127 9.72 4.17 7.45
N LEU A 128 9.34 4.95 6.43
CA LEU A 128 9.50 6.41 6.45
C LEU A 128 8.26 7.17 5.93
N VAL A 129 8.09 8.39 6.43
CA VAL A 129 7.00 9.30 6.06
C VAL A 129 7.56 10.52 5.34
N VAL A 130 7.26 10.64 4.05
CA VAL A 130 7.64 11.77 3.19
C VAL A 130 6.47 12.76 3.01
N GLY A 131 6.72 13.85 2.28
CA GLY A 131 5.71 14.88 2.06
C GLY A 131 5.56 15.86 3.23
N GLN A 132 6.64 16.14 3.95
CA GLN A 132 6.68 16.97 5.16
C GLN A 132 6.71 18.47 4.87
N ASP A 133 6.62 19.29 5.92
CA ASP A 133 6.86 20.74 5.87
C ASP A 133 6.00 21.50 4.83
N GLY A 134 4.81 20.98 4.52
CA GLY A 134 3.90 21.55 3.53
C GLY A 134 4.28 21.27 2.07
N SER A 135 5.33 20.49 1.80
CA SER A 135 5.74 20.09 0.45
C SER A 135 5.40 18.62 0.20
N SER A 136 4.74 18.29 -0.90
CA SER A 136 4.43 16.90 -1.28
C SER A 136 4.62 16.65 -2.78
N PRO A 137 5.00 15.43 -3.20
CA PRO A 137 4.97 15.07 -4.62
C PRO A 137 3.51 15.09 -5.11
N TRP A 138 3.29 15.48 -6.37
CA TRP A 138 1.91 15.66 -6.87
C TRP A 138 1.79 15.46 -8.38
N PRO A 139 0.78 14.70 -8.89
CA PRO A 139 -0.24 13.96 -8.13
C PRO A 139 0.35 12.90 -7.18
N ILE A 140 -0.29 12.69 -6.04
CA ILE A 140 0.17 11.72 -5.02
C ILE A 140 0.00 10.30 -5.57
N ALA A 141 -1.06 10.05 -6.33
CA ALA A 141 -1.30 8.80 -7.04
C ALA A 141 -0.13 8.42 -7.96
N ASP A 142 0.48 9.38 -8.67
CA ASP A 142 1.60 9.12 -9.58
C ASP A 142 2.87 8.73 -8.82
N TYR A 143 3.18 9.45 -7.73
CA TYR A 143 4.32 9.15 -6.88
C TYR A 143 4.20 7.76 -6.22
N LEU A 144 3.06 7.50 -5.60
CA LEU A 144 2.76 6.20 -4.98
C LEU A 144 2.68 5.08 -6.03
N GLY A 145 2.16 5.36 -7.23
CA GLY A 145 2.13 4.43 -8.36
C GLY A 145 3.53 4.05 -8.86
N ARG A 146 4.48 5.00 -8.90
CA ARG A 146 5.89 4.72 -9.20
C ARG A 146 6.51 3.82 -8.13
N LEU A 147 6.37 4.16 -6.85
CA LEU A 147 6.90 3.34 -5.75
C LEU A 147 6.27 1.94 -5.64
N ARG A 148 5.04 1.73 -6.13
CA ARG A 148 4.45 0.38 -6.24
C ARG A 148 5.06 -0.45 -7.38
N ARG A 149 5.43 0.18 -8.51
CA ARG A 149 6.08 -0.51 -9.65
C ARG A 149 7.57 -0.74 -9.43
N GLU A 150 8.24 0.22 -8.79
CA GLU A 150 9.66 0.21 -8.48
C GLU A 150 9.85 0.46 -6.97
N PRO A 151 9.66 -0.58 -6.12
CA PRO A 151 9.77 -0.45 -4.68
C PRO A 151 11.13 0.08 -4.21
N ALA A 152 11.10 0.72 -3.04
CA ALA A 152 12.27 1.01 -2.25
C ALA A 152 12.59 -0.15 -1.29
N SER A 153 13.74 -0.10 -0.62
CA SER A 153 14.09 -1.03 0.46
C SER A 153 13.28 -0.83 1.74
N VAL A 154 12.57 0.28 1.88
CA VAL A 154 11.77 0.67 3.06
C VAL A 154 10.30 0.89 2.69
N ASN A 155 9.40 0.70 3.66
CA ASN A 155 7.99 1.05 3.49
C ASN A 155 7.84 2.58 3.42
N VAL A 156 6.90 3.07 2.59
CA VAL A 156 6.74 4.50 2.31
C VAL A 156 5.31 4.96 2.55
N LEU A 157 5.19 6.04 3.31
CA LEU A 157 3.97 6.78 3.60
C LEU A 157 4.17 8.23 3.11
N THR A 158 3.11 8.94 2.74
CA THR A 158 3.20 10.36 2.36
C THR A 158 2.09 11.21 2.98
N ALA A 159 2.36 12.48 3.24
CA ALA A 159 1.36 13.50 3.56
C ALA A 159 1.00 14.36 2.32
N VAL A 160 -0.11 15.10 2.42
CA VAL A 160 -0.46 16.19 1.51
C VAL A 160 0.22 17.47 1.99
N GLY A 161 0.97 18.13 1.12
CA GLY A 161 1.64 19.39 1.44
C GLY A 161 0.75 20.61 1.28
N HIS A 162 0.53 21.37 2.36
CA HIS A 162 -0.23 22.62 2.31
C HIS A 162 0.35 23.68 1.36
N ALA A 163 1.67 23.90 1.37
CA ALA A 163 2.32 24.84 0.45
C ALA A 163 2.18 24.38 -1.01
N THR A 164 2.32 23.06 -1.26
CA THR A 164 2.04 22.44 -2.57
C THR A 164 0.60 22.66 -3.05
N VAL A 165 -0.37 22.63 -2.13
CA VAL A 165 -1.78 22.91 -2.41
C VAL A 165 -2.02 24.41 -2.67
N ARG A 166 -1.45 25.31 -1.85
CA ARG A 166 -1.52 26.76 -2.06
C ARG A 166 -0.97 27.17 -3.43
N GLN A 167 0.24 26.72 -3.78
CA GLN A 167 0.87 27.01 -5.08
C GLN A 167 -0.02 26.60 -6.26
N ARG A 168 -0.71 25.46 -6.18
CA ARG A 168 -1.63 25.01 -7.25
C ARG A 168 -2.89 25.85 -7.39
N VAL A 169 -3.36 26.48 -6.32
CA VAL A 169 -4.62 27.23 -6.30
C VAL A 169 -4.42 28.73 -6.50
N MET A 170 -3.31 29.27 -6.00
CA MET A 170 -3.01 30.70 -5.92
C MET A 170 -1.89 31.12 -6.89
N GLY A 171 -1.11 30.18 -7.43
CA GLY A 171 0.09 30.51 -8.21
C GLY A 171 1.06 31.34 -7.37
N ASP A 172 1.61 32.41 -7.95
CA ASP A 172 2.51 33.36 -7.26
C ASP A 172 1.78 34.32 -6.29
N ASP A 173 0.44 34.35 -6.30
CA ASP A 173 -0.40 35.21 -5.45
C ASP A 173 -0.60 34.62 -4.03
N PHE A 174 0.32 33.76 -3.57
CA PHE A 174 0.28 33.11 -2.26
C PHE A 174 0.61 34.06 -1.08
N LYS A 175 1.14 35.27 -1.35
CA LYS A 175 1.62 36.24 -0.34
C LYS A 175 0.52 37.02 0.38
N ARG A 176 -0.61 36.35 0.64
CA ARG A 176 -1.82 36.84 1.31
C ARG A 176 -2.63 35.66 1.86
N VAL A 177 -3.69 35.95 2.61
CA VAL A 177 -4.69 34.94 2.99
C VAL A 177 -5.46 34.49 1.74
N ALA A 178 -5.82 33.20 1.68
CA ALA A 178 -6.64 32.66 0.59
C ALA A 178 -8.07 33.23 0.61
N ARG A 179 -8.64 33.49 -0.58
CA ARG A 179 -10.05 33.86 -0.73
C ARG A 179 -10.96 32.63 -0.52
N PRO A 180 -12.26 32.81 -0.23
CA PRO A 180 -13.17 31.68 -0.04
C PRO A 180 -13.25 30.71 -1.24
N ASP A 181 -13.14 31.23 -2.48
CA ASP A 181 -13.11 30.41 -3.70
C ASP A 181 -11.82 29.58 -3.82
N GLU A 182 -10.71 30.12 -3.32
CA GLU A 182 -9.42 29.43 -3.28
C GLU A 182 -9.42 28.36 -2.20
N LEU A 183 -9.91 28.68 -1.00
CA LEU A 183 -10.03 27.72 0.10
C LEU A 183 -10.86 26.48 -0.31
N ALA A 184 -12.00 26.67 -0.97
CA ALA A 184 -12.81 25.56 -1.49
C ALA A 184 -12.06 24.68 -2.52
N ARG A 185 -11.22 25.28 -3.37
CA ARG A 185 -10.34 24.52 -4.29
C ARG A 185 -9.24 23.79 -3.52
N MET A 186 -8.65 24.41 -2.48
CA MET A 186 -7.66 23.76 -1.63
C MET A 186 -8.24 22.59 -0.84
N GLU A 187 -9.47 22.69 -0.32
CA GLU A 187 -10.18 21.57 0.31
C GLU A 187 -10.34 20.40 -0.66
N THR A 188 -10.68 20.69 -1.92
CA THR A 188 -10.83 19.69 -2.98
C THR A 188 -9.51 18.98 -3.28
N LEU A 189 -8.39 19.72 -3.33
CA LEU A 189 -7.06 19.12 -3.50
C LEU A 189 -6.61 18.34 -2.25
N VAL A 190 -6.88 18.80 -1.03
CA VAL A 190 -6.58 18.00 0.17
C VAL A 190 -7.39 16.71 0.19
N GLU A 191 -8.69 16.76 -0.17
CA GLU A 191 -9.52 15.57 -0.33
C GLU A 191 -8.98 14.63 -1.43
N GLN A 192 -8.56 15.16 -2.58
CA GLN A 192 -7.91 14.38 -3.64
C GLN A 192 -6.65 13.66 -3.13
N GLY A 193 -5.67 14.39 -2.57
CA GLY A 193 -4.40 13.81 -2.14
C GLY A 193 -4.55 12.74 -1.05
N MET A 194 -5.51 12.94 -0.13
CA MET A 194 -5.87 11.95 0.89
C MET A 194 -6.51 10.70 0.28
N ARG A 195 -7.39 10.85 -0.73
CA ARG A 195 -8.00 9.72 -1.47
C ARG A 195 -6.99 8.97 -2.35
N GLU A 196 -6.02 9.67 -2.93
CA GLU A 196 -4.92 9.08 -3.71
C GLU A 196 -3.94 8.25 -2.85
N GLY A 197 -3.94 8.51 -1.53
CA GLY A 197 -3.31 7.63 -0.55
C GLY A 197 -2.49 8.33 0.54
N ALA A 198 -2.50 9.67 0.60
CA ALA A 198 -1.84 10.39 1.69
C ALA A 198 -2.46 10.08 3.05
N ILE A 199 -1.68 10.31 4.11
CA ILE A 199 -1.98 9.85 5.47
C ILE A 199 -2.19 10.98 6.48
N ALA A 200 -1.81 12.20 6.11
CA ALA A 200 -1.88 13.40 6.92
C ALA A 200 -1.88 14.65 6.02
N LEU A 201 -2.25 15.80 6.58
CA LEU A 201 -1.92 17.12 6.04
C LEU A 201 -0.63 17.62 6.72
N SER A 202 0.38 17.99 5.94
CA SER A 202 1.59 18.67 6.44
C SER A 202 1.54 20.16 6.15
N THR A 203 2.13 20.96 7.04
CA THR A 203 2.34 22.40 6.87
C THR A 203 3.78 22.76 7.20
N GLY A 204 4.26 23.80 6.54
CA GLY A 204 5.50 24.50 6.89
C GLY A 204 5.19 25.98 6.95
N LEU A 205 4.73 26.42 8.12
CA LEU A 205 4.21 27.76 8.32
C LEU A 205 5.33 28.80 8.49
N GLU A 206 6.56 28.38 8.78
CA GLU A 206 7.76 29.22 8.70
C GLU A 206 8.09 29.63 7.24
N TYR A 207 7.85 28.75 6.26
CA TYR A 207 8.25 28.97 4.87
C TYR A 207 7.33 29.93 4.13
N GLU A 208 7.88 30.61 3.12
CA GLU A 208 7.26 31.77 2.47
C GLU A 208 5.87 31.50 1.85
N VAL A 209 5.58 30.28 1.42
CA VAL A 209 4.25 29.92 0.90
C VAL A 209 3.24 29.71 2.03
N GLY A 210 3.65 29.08 3.13
CA GLY A 210 2.80 28.76 4.27
C GLY A 210 2.58 29.95 5.21
N SER A 211 3.55 30.84 5.35
CA SER A 211 3.59 31.91 6.36
C SER A 211 2.45 32.93 6.28
N TYR A 212 1.85 33.12 5.10
CA TYR A 212 0.71 34.02 4.89
C TYR A 212 -0.66 33.35 5.11
N ALA A 213 -0.71 32.04 5.38
CA ALA A 213 -1.96 31.35 5.68
C ALA A 213 -2.46 31.70 7.09
N ALA A 214 -3.74 32.06 7.19
CA ALA A 214 -4.41 32.25 8.47
C ALA A 214 -4.69 30.88 9.14
N THR A 215 -4.71 30.83 10.48
CA THR A 215 -5.01 29.60 11.23
C THR A 215 -6.33 28.95 10.78
N ALA A 216 -7.35 29.75 10.46
CA ALA A 216 -8.65 29.26 9.97
C ALA A 216 -8.57 28.53 8.62
N GLU A 217 -7.61 28.90 7.75
CA GLU A 217 -7.30 28.19 6.49
C GLU A 217 -6.80 26.77 6.84
N VAL A 218 -5.82 26.69 7.75
CA VAL A 218 -5.20 25.43 8.20
C VAL A 218 -6.22 24.54 8.93
N VAL A 219 -7.04 25.09 9.83
CA VAL A 219 -8.14 24.39 10.51
C VAL A 219 -9.10 23.75 9.50
N THR A 220 -9.46 24.48 8.45
CA THR A 220 -10.40 24.00 7.42
C THR A 220 -9.80 22.81 6.66
N LEU A 221 -8.56 22.95 6.19
CA LEU A 221 -7.86 21.88 5.47
C LEU A 221 -7.53 20.66 6.35
N ALA A 222 -7.14 20.88 7.60
CA ALA A 222 -6.90 19.83 8.59
C ALA A 222 -8.18 19.03 8.88
N ARG A 223 -9.34 19.70 8.94
CA ARG A 223 -10.65 19.05 9.08
C ARG A 223 -10.97 18.16 7.88
N VAL A 224 -10.62 18.56 6.65
CA VAL A 224 -10.76 17.69 5.45
C VAL A 224 -9.94 16.40 5.59
N ALA A 225 -8.67 16.52 5.97
CA ALA A 225 -7.80 15.35 6.20
C ALA A 225 -8.34 14.47 7.36
N GLY A 226 -8.86 15.08 8.42
CA GLY A 226 -9.48 14.39 9.56
C GLY A 226 -10.70 13.54 9.19
N ARG A 227 -11.62 14.08 8.37
CA ARG A 227 -12.80 13.33 7.86
C ARG A 227 -12.44 12.04 7.12
N LEU A 228 -11.25 12.01 6.51
CA LEU A 228 -10.74 10.86 5.74
C LEU A 228 -9.87 9.92 6.58
N GLY A 229 -9.79 10.15 7.90
CA GLY A 229 -9.03 9.30 8.84
C GLY A 229 -7.57 9.71 9.03
N GLY A 230 -7.13 10.83 8.46
CA GLY A 230 -5.79 11.37 8.63
C GLY A 230 -5.56 12.07 9.98
N PHE A 231 -4.45 12.81 10.02
CA PHE A 231 -4.05 13.71 11.12
C PHE A 231 -3.32 14.94 10.54
N TYR A 232 -2.91 15.87 11.39
CA TYR A 232 -2.21 17.09 11.01
C TYR A 232 -0.78 17.10 11.54
N VAL A 233 0.18 17.52 10.71
CA VAL A 233 1.58 17.73 11.10
C VAL A 233 2.04 19.14 10.73
N SER A 234 2.87 19.74 11.56
CA SER A 234 3.32 21.11 11.35
C SER A 234 4.78 21.30 11.72
N HIS A 235 5.57 21.71 10.72
CA HIS A 235 6.62 22.67 10.96
C HIS A 235 5.90 24.00 11.22
N ILE A 236 5.98 24.42 12.48
CA ILE A 236 5.19 25.52 13.04
C ILE A 236 5.61 26.89 12.48
N ARG A 237 4.88 27.96 12.82
CA ARG A 237 5.03 29.26 12.15
C ARG A 237 6.34 29.98 12.46
N ASP A 238 6.86 29.75 13.65
CA ASP A 238 8.08 30.35 14.19
C ASP A 238 8.59 29.41 15.30
N GLU A 239 9.89 29.15 15.32
CA GLU A 239 10.58 28.32 16.34
C GLU A 239 11.58 29.14 17.17
N ALA A 240 11.48 30.46 17.05
CA ALA A 240 12.31 31.48 17.67
C ALA A 240 11.47 32.21 18.74
N ASP A 241 11.51 33.54 18.77
CA ASP A 241 10.86 34.40 19.76
C ASP A 241 9.32 34.23 19.84
N GLN A 242 8.67 33.59 18.86
CA GLN A 242 7.23 33.32 18.83
C GLN A 242 6.90 31.81 18.89
N ALA A 243 7.87 30.95 19.26
CA ALA A 243 7.69 29.51 19.39
C ALA A 243 6.44 29.11 20.21
N PHE A 244 6.17 29.79 21.33
CA PHE A 244 5.03 29.50 22.20
C PHE A 244 3.67 29.87 21.59
N ASP A 245 3.63 30.93 20.77
CA ASP A 245 2.44 31.34 20.03
C ASP A 245 2.16 30.34 18.90
N SER A 246 3.20 29.90 18.21
CA SER A 246 3.15 28.83 17.21
C SER A 246 2.74 27.46 17.79
N MET A 247 3.21 27.10 18.99
CA MET A 247 2.75 25.90 19.70
C MET A 247 1.30 26.02 20.18
N ARG A 248 0.85 27.22 20.58
CA ARG A 248 -0.58 27.49 20.84
C ARG A 248 -1.42 27.37 19.56
N GLU A 249 -0.92 27.81 18.41
CA GLU A 249 -1.60 27.63 17.12
C GLU A 249 -1.84 26.14 16.80
N VAL A 250 -0.85 25.26 17.02
CA VAL A 250 -1.03 23.80 16.86
C VAL A 250 -2.12 23.24 17.79
N VAL A 251 -2.19 23.71 19.04
CA VAL A 251 -3.25 23.30 19.99
C VAL A 251 -4.64 23.81 19.55
N THR A 252 -4.74 25.06 19.09
CA THR A 252 -5.98 25.62 18.53
C THR A 252 -6.45 24.81 17.31
N ILE A 253 -5.54 24.40 16.43
CA ILE A 253 -5.87 23.55 15.26
C ILE A 253 -6.40 22.19 15.73
N ALA A 254 -5.80 21.57 16.75
CA ALA A 254 -6.30 20.32 17.33
C ALA A 254 -7.74 20.46 17.86
N GLU A 255 -8.02 21.54 18.59
CA GLU A 255 -9.33 21.83 19.19
C GLU A 255 -10.41 22.12 18.12
N GLU A 256 -10.12 22.97 17.15
CA GLU A 256 -11.10 23.41 16.14
C GLU A 256 -11.31 22.42 14.99
N ALA A 257 -10.24 21.78 14.51
CA ALA A 257 -10.35 20.78 13.44
C ALA A 257 -10.78 19.40 13.97
N LYS A 258 -10.61 19.15 15.29
CA LYS A 258 -10.87 17.87 15.97
C LYS A 258 -10.07 16.71 15.37
N VAL A 259 -8.79 16.96 15.11
CA VAL A 259 -7.84 15.98 14.56
C VAL A 259 -6.66 15.79 15.51
N PRO A 260 -6.00 14.61 15.50
CA PRO A 260 -4.69 14.46 16.11
C PRO A 260 -3.67 15.40 15.46
N VAL A 261 -2.74 15.92 16.25
CA VAL A 261 -1.72 16.86 15.79
C VAL A 261 -0.31 16.45 16.20
N GLN A 262 0.67 16.83 15.40
CA GLN A 262 2.09 16.60 15.64
C GLN A 262 2.87 17.89 15.35
N ASN A 263 3.53 18.43 16.39
CA ASN A 263 4.56 19.44 16.21
C ASN A 263 5.83 18.72 15.71
N THR A 264 6.18 18.90 14.44
CA THR A 264 7.32 18.19 13.87
C THR A 264 8.63 18.79 14.34
N HIS A 265 9.68 17.98 14.41
CA HIS A 265 11.06 18.37 14.74
C HIS A 265 11.19 19.41 15.88
N ILE A 266 10.40 19.26 16.95
CA ILE A 266 10.23 20.24 18.02
C ILE A 266 11.55 20.76 18.57
N LYS A 267 11.71 22.07 18.57
CA LYS A 267 12.90 22.77 19.05
C LYS A 267 12.58 24.14 19.63
N LEU A 268 13.63 24.76 20.19
CA LEU A 268 13.71 26.17 20.54
C LEU A 268 14.98 26.68 19.84
N GLY A 269 14.79 27.28 18.67
CA GLY A 269 15.82 27.44 17.64
C GLY A 269 16.70 28.69 17.74
N THR A 270 16.43 29.57 18.70
CA THR A 270 17.16 30.83 18.92
C THR A 270 17.45 31.09 20.40
N VAL A 271 18.48 31.89 20.65
CA VAL A 271 18.97 32.26 21.99
C VAL A 271 17.86 32.86 22.88
N GLY A 272 16.88 33.57 22.29
CA GLY A 272 15.77 34.21 23.01
C GLY A 272 14.84 33.24 23.75
N VAL A 273 14.75 31.98 23.32
CA VAL A 273 13.85 30.95 23.87
C VAL A 273 14.57 29.77 24.52
N TRP A 274 15.90 29.77 24.59
CA TRP A 274 16.67 28.70 25.21
C TRP A 274 16.34 28.47 26.70
N GLY A 275 16.39 27.20 27.13
CA GLY A 275 16.08 26.74 28.48
C GLY A 275 14.58 26.62 28.79
N GLN A 276 13.71 26.90 27.81
CA GLN A 276 12.26 26.95 28.01
C GLN A 276 11.52 25.66 27.57
N ALA A 277 12.22 24.57 27.22
CA ALA A 277 11.57 23.34 26.76
C ALA A 277 10.61 22.72 27.79
N THR A 278 10.86 22.94 29.08
CA THR A 278 9.94 22.51 30.16
C THR A 278 8.57 23.19 30.04
N GLU A 279 8.54 24.46 29.65
CA GLU A 279 7.29 25.22 29.46
C GLU A 279 6.56 24.77 28.19
N ALA A 280 7.29 24.46 27.12
CA ALA A 280 6.73 23.90 25.88
C ALA A 280 6.10 22.53 26.12
N VAL A 281 6.76 21.66 26.90
CA VAL A 281 6.20 20.39 27.37
C VAL A 281 4.95 20.62 28.23
N ARG A 282 4.98 21.57 29.18
CA ARG A 282 3.83 21.90 30.03
C ARG A 282 2.60 22.36 29.22
N LEU A 283 2.81 23.13 28.16
CA LEU A 283 1.78 23.58 27.23
C LEU A 283 1.10 22.38 26.55
N PHE A 284 1.87 21.43 26.01
CA PHE A 284 1.31 20.25 25.36
C PHE A 284 0.72 19.22 26.35
N ASP A 285 1.31 19.02 27.53
CA ASP A 285 0.69 18.18 28.56
C ASP A 285 -0.64 18.77 29.05
N ALA A 286 -0.76 20.09 29.17
CA ALA A 286 -2.03 20.74 29.46
C ALA A 286 -3.07 20.55 28.34
N ALA A 287 -2.65 20.48 27.08
CA ALA A 287 -3.52 20.14 25.95
C ALA A 287 -3.96 18.66 25.99
N ARG A 288 -3.03 17.73 26.23
CA ARG A 288 -3.32 16.30 26.38
C ARG A 288 -4.22 15.99 27.57
N ALA A 289 -4.07 16.71 28.69
CA ALA A 289 -4.95 16.62 29.85
C ALA A 289 -6.41 17.04 29.58
N ARG A 290 -6.66 17.84 28.52
CA ARG A 290 -8.02 18.15 28.01
C ARG A 290 -8.57 17.10 27.04
N GLY A 291 -7.83 16.01 26.78
CA GLY A 291 -8.22 14.94 25.86
C GLY A 291 -7.77 15.12 24.41
N LEU A 292 -6.89 16.09 24.13
CA LEU A 292 -6.36 16.33 22.78
C LEU A 292 -5.20 15.38 22.47
N ASP A 293 -5.18 14.80 21.28
CA ASP A 293 -4.07 13.96 20.84
C ASP A 293 -2.95 14.80 20.19
N VAL A 294 -2.10 15.40 21.05
CA VAL A 294 -0.93 16.19 20.67
C VAL A 294 0.36 15.38 20.87
N THR A 295 1.18 15.22 19.85
CA THR A 295 2.53 14.63 19.93
C THR A 295 3.59 15.57 19.37
N ALA A 296 4.86 15.21 19.50
CA ALA A 296 5.94 15.81 18.73
C ALA A 296 6.87 14.73 18.18
N ASP A 297 7.79 15.11 17.30
CA ASP A 297 8.99 14.35 16.97
C ASP A 297 10.23 15.25 17.06
N ALA A 298 11.41 14.67 17.23
CA ALA A 298 12.67 15.41 17.30
C ALA A 298 13.85 14.60 16.78
N TYR A 299 14.88 15.30 16.28
CA TYR A 299 16.17 14.73 15.92
C TYR A 299 17.25 15.05 16.98
N PRO A 300 18.24 14.17 17.18
CA PRO A 300 19.20 14.23 18.30
C PRO A 300 20.41 15.17 18.07
N TYR A 301 20.20 16.36 17.50
CA TYR A 301 21.26 17.31 17.15
C TYR A 301 20.95 18.72 17.64
N ASN A 302 21.99 19.47 18.03
CA ASN A 302 21.92 20.87 18.46
C ASN A 302 22.07 21.89 17.31
N ALA A 303 21.98 21.42 16.08
CA ALA A 303 21.92 22.23 14.87
C ALA A 303 20.73 21.79 14.01
N TRP A 304 20.10 22.77 13.35
CA TRP A 304 19.03 22.55 12.39
C TRP A 304 19.51 22.83 10.96
N SER A 305 18.78 22.37 9.94
CA SER A 305 19.12 22.59 8.52
C SER A 305 17.91 23.11 7.76
N SER A 306 18.06 24.22 7.02
CA SER A 306 16.97 24.84 6.25
C SER A 306 17.49 25.77 5.14
N THR A 307 16.62 26.54 4.50
CA THR A 307 17.01 27.67 3.62
C THR A 307 17.49 28.85 4.47
N ILE A 308 18.49 29.61 3.99
CA ILE A 308 19.07 30.73 4.73
C ILE A 308 18.02 31.82 5.11
N THR A 309 16.95 31.93 4.34
CA THR A 309 15.83 32.87 4.55
C THR A 309 15.05 32.65 5.84
N VAL A 310 15.10 31.46 6.46
CA VAL A 310 14.37 31.21 7.72
C VAL A 310 14.94 31.99 8.90
N LEU A 311 16.23 32.39 8.82
CA LEU A 311 16.88 33.27 9.79
C LEU A 311 16.15 34.61 9.97
N ILE A 312 15.31 35.01 9.01
CA ILE A 312 14.59 36.30 9.03
C ILE A 312 13.07 36.04 9.03
N PRO A 313 12.45 35.76 10.20
CA PRO A 313 11.00 35.49 10.29
C PRO A 313 10.12 36.60 9.69
N SER A 314 10.55 37.86 9.78
CA SER A 314 9.84 39.02 9.23
C SER A 314 9.85 39.14 7.69
N LYS A 315 10.58 38.25 7.00
CA LYS A 315 10.73 38.18 5.54
C LYS A 315 11.30 39.44 4.86
N ARG A 316 11.76 40.43 5.63
CA ARG A 316 12.49 41.63 5.16
C ARG A 316 13.97 41.30 4.92
N TYR A 317 14.24 40.48 3.93
CA TYR A 317 15.58 39.92 3.68
C TYR A 317 16.65 40.94 3.26
N ASP A 318 16.23 42.15 2.86
CA ASP A 318 17.09 43.26 2.43
C ASP A 318 17.23 44.37 3.49
N ASP A 319 16.53 44.27 4.62
CA ASP A 319 16.61 45.19 5.76
C ASP A 319 17.81 44.81 6.66
N PRO A 320 18.88 45.63 6.71
CA PRO A 320 20.09 45.27 7.48
C PRO A 320 19.85 45.12 8.98
N VAL A 321 18.80 45.74 9.54
CA VAL A 321 18.47 45.65 10.97
C VAL A 321 17.86 44.29 11.29
N GLU A 322 16.92 43.85 10.46
CA GLU A 322 16.28 42.53 10.59
C GLU A 322 17.27 41.40 10.34
N VAL A 323 18.17 41.58 9.36
CA VAL A 323 19.26 40.63 9.08
C VAL A 323 20.27 40.58 10.23
N ALA A 324 20.64 41.72 10.82
CA ALA A 324 21.50 41.74 11.99
C ALA A 324 20.87 41.03 13.20
N ARG A 325 19.56 41.21 13.42
CA ARG A 325 18.81 40.51 14.47
C ARG A 325 18.77 39.00 14.23
N GLY A 326 18.31 38.55 13.07
CA GLY A 326 18.23 37.11 12.76
C GLY A 326 19.56 36.37 12.86
N LEU A 327 20.67 37.04 12.52
CA LEU A 327 22.01 36.50 12.75
C LEU A 327 22.39 36.47 14.25
N ALA A 328 22.00 37.46 15.05
CA ALA A 328 22.24 37.47 16.49
C ALA A 328 21.41 36.39 17.22
N ASP A 329 20.17 36.16 16.78
CA ASP A 329 19.23 35.21 17.38
C ASP A 329 19.74 33.75 17.30
N VAL A 330 20.55 33.41 16.27
CA VAL A 330 21.25 32.12 16.15
C VAL A 330 22.67 32.11 16.77
N GLY A 331 23.03 33.13 17.54
CA GLY A 331 24.34 33.27 18.19
C GLY A 331 25.48 33.79 17.29
N GLY A 332 25.14 34.37 16.14
CA GLY A 332 26.07 35.02 15.21
C GLY A 332 26.37 34.22 13.94
N ALA A 333 26.87 34.92 12.92
CA ALA A 333 27.20 34.36 11.60
C ALA A 333 28.28 33.24 11.59
N ALA A 334 28.99 33.05 12.70
CA ALA A 334 29.91 31.92 12.87
C ALA A 334 29.17 30.58 13.07
N ASN A 335 27.92 30.60 13.54
CA ASN A 335 27.09 29.41 13.73
C ASN A 335 26.34 28.98 12.47
N VAL A 336 26.34 29.81 11.41
CA VAL A 336 25.64 29.59 10.13
C VAL A 336 26.61 28.97 9.13
N LEU A 337 26.56 27.65 8.96
CA LEU A 337 27.34 26.89 7.97
C LEU A 337 26.59 26.83 6.64
N ILE A 338 27.19 27.32 5.55
CA ILE A 338 26.60 27.21 4.20
C ILE A 338 26.83 25.78 3.70
N THR A 339 25.77 25.02 3.46
CA THR A 339 25.86 23.62 3.00
C THR A 339 25.62 23.45 1.51
N ARG A 340 24.93 24.41 0.87
CA ARG A 340 24.74 24.48 -0.58
C ARG A 340 24.51 25.92 -1.04
N HIS A 341 25.17 26.34 -2.11
CA HIS A 341 24.88 27.61 -2.80
C HIS A 341 25.12 27.47 -4.30
N THR A 342 24.09 27.72 -5.13
CA THR A 342 24.17 27.45 -6.58
C THR A 342 25.10 28.42 -7.32
N ALA A 343 24.99 29.73 -7.07
CA ALA A 343 25.86 30.73 -7.70
C ALA A 343 27.32 30.69 -7.19
N HIS A 344 27.53 30.32 -5.93
CA HIS A 344 28.83 30.29 -5.27
C HIS A 344 29.13 28.94 -4.58
N PRO A 345 29.42 27.87 -5.34
CA PRO A 345 29.77 26.56 -4.77
C PRO A 345 31.01 26.59 -3.87
N ASP A 346 31.87 27.60 -4.02
CA ASP A 346 33.04 27.82 -3.17
C ASP A 346 32.68 28.27 -1.75
N TYR A 347 31.42 28.63 -1.46
CA TYR A 347 30.95 28.91 -0.10
C TYR A 347 30.58 27.63 0.67
N GLU A 348 30.42 26.49 -0.01
CA GLU A 348 30.02 25.24 0.64
C GLU A 348 31.03 24.79 1.71
N PHE A 349 30.49 24.34 2.84
CA PHE A 349 31.22 23.96 4.06
C PHE A 349 32.03 25.08 4.73
N LYS A 350 31.75 26.35 4.43
CA LYS A 350 32.26 27.53 5.15
C LYS A 350 31.14 28.19 5.95
N THR A 351 31.51 28.84 7.06
CA THR A 351 30.55 29.66 7.82
C THR A 351 30.32 30.99 7.12
N LEU A 352 29.15 31.59 7.31
CA LEU A 352 28.80 32.91 6.77
C LEU A 352 29.83 33.97 7.21
N ASP A 353 30.28 33.91 8.47
CA ASP A 353 31.37 34.75 8.99
C ASP A 353 32.71 34.54 8.26
N ALA A 354 33.11 33.29 7.99
CA ALA A 354 34.37 33.00 7.28
C ALA A 354 34.34 33.49 5.82
N VAL A 355 33.20 33.33 5.13
CA VAL A 355 33.02 33.84 3.76
C VAL A 355 33.00 35.38 3.75
N ALA A 356 32.31 36.02 4.70
CA ALA A 356 32.25 37.48 4.80
C ALA A 356 33.65 38.08 5.04
N LYS A 357 34.42 37.48 5.95
CA LYS A 357 35.83 37.85 6.20
C LYS A 357 36.72 37.68 4.97
N ALA A 358 36.57 36.58 4.22
CA ALA A 358 37.34 36.34 3.00
C ALA A 358 37.04 37.36 1.88
N GLN A 359 35.84 37.91 1.85
CA GLN A 359 35.41 38.93 0.87
C GLN A 359 35.60 40.38 1.35
N GLY A 360 35.94 40.60 2.63
CA GLY A 360 36.07 41.95 3.20
C GLY A 360 34.74 42.69 3.39
N ILE A 361 33.62 41.96 3.51
CA ILE A 361 32.27 42.52 3.74
C ILE A 361 31.71 42.08 5.09
N THR A 362 30.61 42.69 5.54
CA THR A 362 29.94 42.27 6.78
C THR A 362 29.10 41.01 6.54
N PRO A 363 28.86 40.14 7.55
CA PRO A 363 27.97 39.00 7.40
C PRO A 363 26.53 39.38 7.03
N VAL A 364 26.07 40.56 7.44
CA VAL A 364 24.78 41.15 7.04
C VAL A 364 24.77 41.44 5.53
N ALA A 365 25.81 42.09 5.01
CA ALA A 365 25.91 42.37 3.57
C ALA A 365 26.00 41.07 2.75
N LEU A 366 26.76 40.08 3.23
CA LEU A 366 26.85 38.77 2.59
C LEU A 366 25.51 38.02 2.59
N PHE A 367 24.76 38.04 3.70
CA PHE A 367 23.42 37.44 3.74
C PHE A 367 22.51 38.06 2.67
N ILE A 368 22.46 39.40 2.60
CA ILE A 368 21.62 40.13 1.63
C ILE A 368 22.04 39.80 0.19
N GLN A 369 23.34 39.65 -0.06
CA GLN A 369 23.86 39.20 -1.35
C GLN A 369 23.43 37.75 -1.66
N ILE A 370 23.64 36.80 -0.75
CA ILE A 370 23.24 35.39 -0.92
C ILE A 370 21.74 35.28 -1.28
N VAL A 371 20.86 36.05 -0.61
CA VAL A 371 19.43 36.04 -0.94
C VAL A 371 19.15 36.59 -2.35
N LYS A 372 19.85 37.65 -2.78
CA LYS A 372 19.75 38.20 -4.15
C LYS A 372 20.28 37.21 -5.21
N ASP A 373 21.28 36.40 -4.84
CA ASP A 373 21.89 35.37 -5.69
C ASP A 373 21.12 34.04 -5.71
N GLY A 374 19.86 34.05 -5.25
CA GLY A 374 18.93 32.90 -5.27
C GLY A 374 18.89 32.09 -3.98
N GLY A 375 19.60 32.51 -2.94
CA GLY A 375 19.62 31.89 -1.62
C GLY A 375 20.61 30.72 -1.47
N ALA A 376 20.68 30.21 -0.25
CA ALA A 376 21.52 29.07 0.13
C ALA A 376 20.78 28.11 1.05
N SER A 377 21.23 26.85 1.10
CA SER A 377 20.93 25.93 2.20
C SER A 377 21.98 26.11 3.29
N VAL A 378 21.54 26.13 4.54
CA VAL A 378 22.40 26.33 5.71
C VAL A 378 22.14 25.29 6.80
N VAL A 379 23.14 25.11 7.65
CA VAL A 379 23.04 24.44 8.94
C VAL A 379 23.40 25.43 10.03
N CYS A 380 22.54 25.56 11.04
CA CYS A 380 22.68 26.58 12.09
C CYS A 380 22.76 25.94 13.48
N THR A 381 23.92 26.04 14.12
CA THR A 381 24.14 25.50 15.49
C THR A 381 23.60 26.48 16.51
N SER A 382 22.34 26.29 16.90
CA SER A 382 21.58 27.29 17.67
C SER A 382 20.53 26.69 18.61
N MET A 383 20.76 25.47 19.10
CA MET A 383 19.92 24.81 20.11
C MET A 383 20.76 24.31 21.30
N MET A 384 20.10 24.07 22.44
CA MET A 384 20.74 23.57 23.66
C MET A 384 20.47 22.08 23.93
N ASP A 385 21.50 21.36 24.36
CA ASP A 385 21.41 19.95 24.74
C ASP A 385 20.43 19.69 25.90
N ASP A 386 20.26 20.64 26.83
CA ASP A 386 19.30 20.53 27.94
C ASP A 386 17.83 20.61 27.48
N ASP A 387 17.53 21.44 26.47
CA ASP A 387 16.19 21.51 25.86
C ASP A 387 15.91 20.25 25.05
N ILE A 388 16.89 19.79 24.25
CA ILE A 388 16.80 18.53 23.49
C ILE A 388 16.57 17.35 24.45
N ARG A 389 17.31 17.26 25.56
CA ARG A 389 17.08 16.24 26.60
C ARG A 389 15.65 16.30 27.14
N THR A 390 15.13 17.51 27.37
CA THR A 390 13.78 17.72 27.90
C THR A 390 12.71 17.26 26.91
N PHE A 391 12.82 17.64 25.64
CA PHE A 391 11.92 17.15 24.58
C PHE A 391 12.01 15.63 24.40
N PHE A 392 13.21 15.05 24.33
CA PHE A 392 13.34 13.59 24.20
C PHE A 392 12.78 12.83 25.42
N ARG A 393 12.86 13.37 26.63
CA ARG A 393 12.26 12.78 27.84
C ARG A 393 10.74 12.92 27.93
N TRP A 394 10.12 13.83 27.19
CA TRP A 394 8.66 13.91 27.14
C TRP A 394 8.08 12.62 26.51
N PRO A 395 7.15 11.89 27.15
CA PRO A 395 6.72 10.55 26.68
C PRO A 395 6.13 10.52 25.26
N TRP A 396 5.70 11.67 24.74
CA TRP A 396 4.98 11.85 23.48
C TRP A 396 5.86 12.40 22.33
N THR A 397 7.16 12.58 22.57
CA THR A 397 8.16 12.87 21.52
C THR A 397 8.63 11.57 20.87
N MET A 398 8.44 11.47 19.56
CA MET A 398 8.99 10.43 18.69
C MET A 398 10.41 10.77 18.24
N VAL A 399 11.17 9.77 17.78
CA VAL A 399 12.42 10.02 17.07
C VAL A 399 12.11 10.20 15.58
N SER A 400 12.60 11.29 15.00
CA SER A 400 12.59 11.53 13.56
C SER A 400 13.98 11.96 13.10
N SER A 401 14.29 11.81 11.81
CA SER A 401 15.57 12.30 11.29
C SER A 401 15.52 13.77 10.90
N ASP A 402 14.38 14.28 10.43
CA ASP A 402 14.29 15.49 9.59
C ASP A 402 15.33 15.46 8.43
N GLY A 403 15.71 14.25 8.06
CA GLY A 403 16.83 13.90 7.21
C GLY A 403 16.37 13.38 5.87
N GLY A 404 17.32 12.92 5.08
CA GLY A 404 17.00 12.17 3.88
C GLY A 404 18.23 11.71 3.12
N ILE A 405 17.98 10.88 2.11
CA ILE A 405 18.97 10.49 1.10
C ILE A 405 19.61 11.75 0.51
N GLY A 406 20.94 11.83 0.54
CA GLY A 406 21.71 12.98 0.04
C GLY A 406 21.72 14.24 0.92
N MET A 407 21.11 14.24 2.12
CA MET A 407 21.15 15.41 3.01
C MET A 407 22.57 15.68 3.57
N ARG A 408 22.99 16.95 3.56
CA ARG A 408 24.31 17.42 4.01
C ARG A 408 24.41 17.73 5.52
N HIS A 409 23.35 17.50 6.28
CA HIS A 409 23.37 17.48 7.75
C HIS A 409 23.49 16.02 8.22
N PRO A 410 24.33 15.71 9.23
CA PRO A 410 24.60 14.33 9.68
C PRO A 410 23.37 13.52 10.10
N ARG A 411 22.27 14.20 10.45
CA ARG A 411 20.95 13.60 10.74
C ARG A 411 20.41 12.69 9.63
N GLY A 412 20.81 12.92 8.37
CA GLY A 412 20.42 12.06 7.23
C GLY A 412 20.96 10.62 7.26
N ALA A 413 22.02 10.35 8.04
CA ALA A 413 22.69 9.04 8.09
C ALA A 413 22.99 8.51 9.51
N GLY A 414 22.68 9.27 10.57
CA GLY A 414 23.06 8.95 11.95
C GLY A 414 22.00 9.09 13.04
N THR A 415 20.79 9.58 12.75
CA THR A 415 19.76 9.89 13.75
C THR A 415 19.47 8.74 14.73
N PHE A 416 19.04 7.59 14.23
CA PHE A 416 18.58 6.51 15.12
C PHE A 416 19.74 5.89 15.93
N PRO A 417 20.91 5.56 15.31
CA PRO A 417 22.10 5.13 16.02
C PRO A 417 22.67 6.18 16.99
N ARG A 418 22.47 7.48 16.74
CA ARG A 418 22.85 8.55 17.68
C ARG A 418 22.02 8.52 18.96
N VAL A 419 20.72 8.26 18.87
CA VAL A 419 19.88 8.12 20.08
C VAL A 419 20.30 6.87 20.86
N LEU A 420 20.50 5.73 20.21
CA LEU A 420 20.92 4.49 20.88
C LEU A 420 22.32 4.59 21.49
N GLY A 421 23.30 5.08 20.73
CA GLY A 421 24.68 5.20 21.17
C GLY A 421 24.89 6.34 22.16
N ARG A 422 24.35 7.53 21.89
CA ARG A 422 24.60 8.72 22.72
C ARG A 422 23.55 8.95 23.78
N PHE A 423 22.27 8.92 23.45
CA PHE A 423 21.22 9.28 24.41
C PHE A 423 20.88 8.13 25.37
N VAL A 424 20.95 6.87 24.93
CA VAL A 424 20.80 5.70 25.80
C VAL A 424 22.13 5.32 26.45
N ARG A 425 23.13 4.87 25.67
CA ARG A 425 24.38 4.30 26.24
C ARG A 425 25.30 5.35 26.90
N GLU A 426 25.69 6.42 26.20
CA GLU A 426 26.67 7.40 26.74
C GLU A 426 26.07 8.34 27.80
N ARG A 427 24.88 8.89 27.56
CA ARG A 427 24.29 9.98 28.36
C ARG A 427 23.16 9.55 29.30
N GLN A 428 22.59 8.36 29.12
CA GLN A 428 21.51 7.80 29.95
C GLN A 428 20.30 8.76 30.11
N TRP A 429 19.96 9.47 29.03
CA TRP A 429 18.79 10.36 28.97
C TRP A 429 17.49 9.56 28.86
N LEU A 430 17.54 8.41 28.19
CA LEU A 430 16.45 7.46 27.96
C LEU A 430 16.89 6.04 28.33
N THR A 431 15.94 5.16 28.65
CA THR A 431 16.19 3.71 28.64
C THR A 431 16.19 3.17 27.21
N LEU A 432 16.72 1.96 27.01
CA LEU A 432 16.71 1.31 25.71
C LEU A 432 15.27 1.04 25.24
N GLU A 433 14.43 0.59 26.16
CA GLU A 433 13.02 0.28 25.94
C GLU A 433 12.21 1.51 25.51
N ASP A 434 12.40 2.65 26.18
CA ASP A 434 11.69 3.88 25.82
C ASP A 434 12.23 4.48 24.53
N ALA A 435 13.55 4.43 24.29
CA ALA A 435 14.13 4.85 23.01
C ALA A 435 13.58 4.02 21.85
N VAL A 436 13.54 2.69 21.96
CA VAL A 436 12.95 1.83 20.93
C VAL A 436 11.46 2.11 20.78
N ARG A 437 10.69 2.26 21.87
CA ARG A 437 9.26 2.63 21.82
C ARG A 437 9.03 3.94 21.03
N LYS A 438 9.87 4.96 21.26
CA LYS A 438 9.85 6.26 20.57
C LYS A 438 10.25 6.19 19.09
N MET A 439 10.91 5.11 18.67
CA MET A 439 11.28 4.83 17.27
C MET A 439 10.34 3.83 16.57
N THR A 440 9.42 3.19 17.30
CA THR A 440 8.64 2.05 16.79
C THR A 440 7.15 2.18 17.09
N SER A 441 6.68 1.74 18.26
CA SER A 441 5.24 1.69 18.57
C SER A 441 4.58 3.06 18.74
N LEU A 442 5.31 4.09 19.21
CA LEU A 442 4.78 5.45 19.31
C LEU A 442 4.56 6.07 17.90
N PRO A 443 5.55 6.05 16.98
CA PRO A 443 5.31 6.29 15.56
C PRO A 443 4.18 5.45 14.95
N ALA A 444 4.17 4.14 15.17
CA ALA A 444 3.16 3.25 14.61
C ALA A 444 1.74 3.65 15.07
N ALA A 445 1.55 3.98 16.35
CA ALA A 445 0.28 4.47 16.90
C ALA A 445 -0.16 5.79 16.25
N ARG A 446 0.74 6.79 16.16
CA ARG A 446 0.45 8.07 15.47
C ARG A 446 0.06 7.85 14.01
N LEU A 447 0.75 6.95 13.32
CA LEU A 447 0.51 6.59 11.92
C LEU A 447 -0.65 5.58 11.74
N LYS A 448 -1.29 5.13 12.82
CA LYS A 448 -2.37 4.12 12.82
C LYS A 448 -1.98 2.80 12.14
N LEU A 449 -0.74 2.36 12.34
CA LEU A 449 -0.20 1.07 11.87
C LEU A 449 -0.36 0.04 13.00
N THR A 450 -1.36 -0.83 12.90
CA THR A 450 -1.69 -1.83 13.94
C THR A 450 -0.88 -3.12 13.83
N ASP A 451 -0.25 -3.39 12.69
CA ASP A 451 0.53 -4.60 12.41
C ASP A 451 2.02 -4.34 12.18
N ARG A 452 2.53 -3.18 12.64
CA ARG A 452 3.95 -2.77 12.57
C ARG A 452 4.39 -2.08 13.86
N GLY A 453 5.70 -1.93 14.05
CA GLY A 453 6.27 -1.23 15.21
C GLY A 453 6.24 -2.01 16.53
N VAL A 454 5.90 -3.30 16.50
CA VAL A 454 5.95 -4.22 17.66
C VAL A 454 6.46 -5.61 17.26
N VAL A 455 7.14 -6.32 18.18
CA VAL A 455 7.58 -7.72 17.98
C VAL A 455 6.55 -8.67 18.59
N THR A 456 5.45 -8.89 17.88
CA THR A 456 4.34 -9.77 18.30
C THR A 456 3.88 -10.67 17.16
N PRO A 457 3.39 -11.90 17.43
CA PRO A 457 2.76 -12.75 16.42
C PRO A 457 1.70 -12.02 15.58
N GLY A 458 1.70 -12.26 14.27
CA GLY A 458 0.82 -11.63 13.29
C GLY A 458 1.33 -10.30 12.72
N ALA A 459 2.22 -9.57 13.40
CA ALA A 459 2.80 -8.33 12.87
C ALA A 459 3.74 -8.59 11.69
N TRP A 460 3.96 -7.60 10.83
CA TRP A 460 5.01 -7.66 9.80
C TRP A 460 6.38 -7.79 10.44
N ALA A 461 7.26 -8.58 9.83
CA ALA A 461 8.66 -8.70 10.22
C ALA A 461 9.50 -7.53 9.67
N ASP A 462 9.09 -6.30 10.00
CA ASP A 462 9.97 -5.14 10.01
C ASP A 462 10.80 -5.21 11.28
N LEU A 463 12.08 -5.57 11.16
CA LEU A 463 12.95 -5.89 12.31
C LEU A 463 14.32 -5.26 12.15
N VAL A 464 14.92 -4.87 13.27
CA VAL A 464 16.32 -4.45 13.35
C VAL A 464 17.04 -5.23 14.44
N LEU A 465 18.19 -5.77 14.08
CA LEU A 465 19.12 -6.45 14.97
C LEU A 465 20.37 -5.59 15.11
N PHE A 466 20.70 -5.17 16.32
CA PHE A 466 21.83 -4.26 16.58
C PHE A 466 22.62 -4.66 17.83
N ASP A 467 23.87 -4.24 17.87
CA ASP A 467 24.76 -4.40 19.03
C ASP A 467 24.60 -3.19 19.97
N PRO A 468 24.05 -3.34 21.17
CA PRO A 468 23.86 -2.23 22.10
C PRO A 468 25.19 -1.61 22.59
N VAL A 469 26.29 -2.38 22.55
CA VAL A 469 27.62 -1.93 22.98
C VAL A 469 28.28 -1.03 21.92
N THR A 470 28.11 -1.36 20.63
CA THR A 470 28.82 -0.66 19.54
C THR A 470 27.95 0.28 18.69
N VAL A 471 26.62 0.21 18.77
CA VAL A 471 25.73 1.04 17.94
C VAL A 471 26.03 2.55 18.10
N ILE A 472 26.36 3.25 17.01
CA ILE A 472 26.73 4.68 17.06
C ILE A 472 26.60 5.35 15.68
N ASP A 473 26.34 6.67 15.70
CA ASP A 473 26.44 7.56 14.54
C ASP A 473 27.90 7.91 14.21
N ASN A 474 28.28 7.70 12.95
CA ASN A 474 29.58 8.13 12.43
C ASN A 474 29.50 9.41 11.58
N SER A 475 28.30 9.84 11.17
CA SER A 475 28.10 11.04 10.38
C SER A 475 28.41 12.30 11.19
N THR A 476 29.13 13.24 10.59
CA THR A 476 29.52 14.52 11.19
C THR A 476 29.13 15.68 10.27
N PHE A 477 29.25 16.93 10.74
CA PHE A 477 29.03 18.10 9.87
C PHE A 477 30.05 18.21 8.73
N SER A 478 31.24 17.61 8.87
CA SER A 478 32.27 17.55 7.84
C SER A 478 32.20 16.30 6.94
N ASP A 479 31.53 15.24 7.40
CA ASP A 479 31.29 14.00 6.66
C ASP A 479 29.87 13.48 6.96
N PRO A 480 28.83 14.11 6.37
CA PRO A 480 27.42 13.87 6.77
C PRO A 480 26.85 12.56 6.24
N PHE A 481 27.52 11.91 5.27
CA PHE A 481 27.03 10.71 4.60
C PHE A 481 27.53 9.40 5.22
N LYS A 482 28.47 9.48 6.17
CA LYS A 482 29.14 8.33 6.76
C LYS A 482 28.14 7.42 7.50
N GLN A 483 28.06 6.17 7.06
CA GLN A 483 27.16 5.16 7.61
C GLN A 483 27.46 4.87 9.08
N SER A 484 26.41 4.60 9.84
CA SER A 484 26.49 4.21 11.26
C SER A 484 27.08 2.81 11.44
N THR A 485 27.56 2.51 12.66
CA THR A 485 28.11 1.20 13.02
C THR A 485 27.18 0.49 14.00
N GLY A 486 27.19 -0.85 14.00
CA GLY A 486 26.54 -1.70 15.00
C GLY A 486 25.08 -2.05 14.70
N ILE A 487 24.50 -1.52 13.61
CA ILE A 487 23.25 -2.01 13.04
C ILE A 487 23.58 -3.24 12.18
N ARG A 488 23.46 -4.43 12.79
CA ARG A 488 23.91 -5.71 12.20
C ARG A 488 23.06 -6.13 11.01
N ASN A 489 21.74 -6.19 11.21
CA ASN A 489 20.80 -6.63 10.19
C ASN A 489 19.49 -5.83 10.25
N VAL A 490 18.89 -5.60 9.08
CA VAL A 490 17.55 -5.00 8.97
C VAL A 490 16.71 -5.83 8.01
N TRP A 491 15.49 -6.14 8.43
CA TRP A 491 14.47 -6.77 7.61
C TRP A 491 13.30 -5.81 7.40
N VAL A 492 12.78 -5.78 6.19
CA VAL A 492 11.55 -5.06 5.81
C VAL A 492 10.61 -6.08 5.21
N ASN A 493 9.40 -6.20 5.75
CA ASN A 493 8.43 -7.25 5.38
C ASN A 493 9.08 -8.66 5.39
N GLY A 494 9.92 -8.95 6.40
CA GLY A 494 10.68 -10.20 6.57
C GLY A 494 11.82 -10.45 5.57
N THR A 495 12.02 -9.56 4.59
CA THR A 495 13.15 -9.67 3.65
C THR A 495 14.34 -8.88 4.18
N LEU A 496 15.51 -9.51 4.24
CA LEU A 496 16.75 -8.87 4.69
C LEU A 496 17.20 -7.81 3.68
N VAL A 497 17.27 -6.54 4.09
CA VAL A 497 17.68 -5.39 3.25
C VAL A 497 19.08 -4.88 3.59
N TRP A 498 19.52 -5.05 4.83
CA TRP A 498 20.84 -4.66 5.32
C TRP A 498 21.52 -5.81 6.05
N ASP A 499 22.79 -6.05 5.73
CA ASP A 499 23.69 -7.00 6.39
C ASP A 499 25.06 -6.31 6.51
N GLU A 500 25.41 -5.85 7.70
CA GLU A 500 26.49 -4.87 7.92
C GLU A 500 27.83 -5.32 7.28
N PRO A 501 28.50 -4.49 6.45
CA PRO A 501 28.23 -3.07 6.16
C PRO A 501 27.57 -2.83 4.78
N ARG A 502 26.71 -3.73 4.30
CA ARG A 502 26.20 -3.69 2.91
C ARG A 502 24.68 -3.82 2.81
N THR A 503 24.14 -3.19 1.78
CA THR A 503 22.77 -3.45 1.30
C THR A 503 22.72 -4.82 0.62
N THR A 504 21.63 -5.56 0.75
CA THR A 504 21.44 -6.85 0.05
C THR A 504 20.96 -6.69 -1.40
N GLY A 505 20.58 -5.46 -1.80
CA GLY A 505 19.91 -5.19 -3.08
C GLY A 505 18.41 -5.46 -3.07
N ALA A 506 17.86 -6.04 -2.00
CA ALA A 506 16.44 -6.34 -1.90
C ALA A 506 15.60 -5.07 -1.70
N ARG A 507 14.45 -5.02 -2.37
CA ARG A 507 13.50 -3.89 -2.33
C ARG A 507 12.08 -4.37 -1.97
N PRO A 508 11.85 -4.82 -0.73
CA PRO A 508 10.57 -5.38 -0.28
C PRO A 508 9.59 -4.31 0.25
N GLY A 509 9.95 -3.03 0.22
CA GLY A 509 9.18 -1.95 0.83
C GLY A 509 7.80 -1.76 0.20
N GLN A 510 6.79 -1.54 1.03
CA GLN A 510 5.41 -1.32 0.60
C GLN A 510 5.02 0.16 0.70
N VAL A 511 4.23 0.62 -0.27
CA VAL A 511 3.45 1.87 -0.11
C VAL A 511 2.30 1.61 0.85
N ILE A 512 2.22 2.39 1.93
CA ILE A 512 1.16 2.29 2.93
C ILE A 512 0.31 3.57 2.91
N SER A 513 -0.96 3.43 2.55
CA SER A 513 -1.93 4.53 2.41
C SER A 513 -3.13 4.37 3.36
N LEU A 514 -3.95 5.42 3.55
CA LEU A 514 -5.21 5.28 4.29
C LEU A 514 -6.17 4.25 3.66
N ALA A 515 -6.19 4.15 2.32
CA ALA A 515 -6.97 3.15 1.60
C ALA A 515 -6.48 1.71 1.87
N SER A 516 -5.16 1.48 1.95
CA SER A 516 -4.58 0.17 2.30
C SER A 516 -4.48 -0.08 3.81
N ARG A 517 -4.95 0.87 4.64
CA ARG A 517 -5.05 0.78 6.11
C ARG A 517 -6.46 0.56 6.61
N GLN A 518 -7.47 0.58 5.74
CA GLN A 518 -8.67 -0.14 6.10
C GLN A 518 -8.23 -1.59 6.29
N PRO A 519 -8.36 -2.19 7.49
CA PRO A 519 -8.35 -3.64 7.55
C PRO A 519 -9.39 -4.09 6.53
N VAL A 520 -9.12 -5.17 5.78
CA VAL A 520 -10.20 -5.87 5.11
C VAL A 520 -11.18 -6.20 6.22
N GLU A 521 -12.30 -5.48 6.25
CA GLU A 521 -13.31 -5.65 7.28
C GLU A 521 -13.68 -7.12 7.22
N VAL A 522 -13.35 -7.87 8.27
CA VAL A 522 -13.51 -9.34 8.26
C VAL A 522 -14.98 -9.61 8.46
N LYS A 523 -15.74 -9.36 7.39
CA LYS A 523 -17.17 -9.61 7.31
C LYS A 523 -17.38 -11.08 7.62
N PRO A 524 -18.34 -11.40 8.49
CA PRO A 524 -18.55 -12.78 8.93
C PRO A 524 -18.79 -13.64 7.70
N ARG A 525 -18.07 -14.76 7.61
CA ARG A 525 -18.23 -15.74 6.54
C ARG A 525 -19.20 -16.81 6.99
N ALA A 526 -19.83 -17.51 6.06
CA ALA A 526 -20.88 -18.47 6.41
C ALA A 526 -20.38 -19.57 7.38
N ARG A 527 -19.13 -20.05 7.22
CA ARG A 527 -18.50 -20.96 8.20
C ARG A 527 -18.34 -20.36 9.60
N SER A 528 -17.99 -19.08 9.74
CA SER A 528 -17.83 -18.46 11.08
C SER A 528 -19.17 -18.26 11.80
N LEU A 529 -20.29 -18.33 11.08
CA LEU A 529 -21.64 -18.38 11.67
C LEU A 529 -22.08 -19.79 12.08
N GLY A 530 -21.30 -20.83 11.76
CA GLY A 530 -21.59 -22.24 12.06
C GLY A 530 -22.26 -23.00 10.91
N VAL A 531 -22.20 -22.53 9.66
CA VAL A 531 -22.73 -23.27 8.50
C VAL A 531 -21.81 -24.48 8.18
N PRO A 532 -22.33 -25.73 8.21
CA PRO A 532 -21.52 -26.94 8.11
C PRO A 532 -21.29 -27.35 6.65
N PHE A 533 -20.52 -26.57 5.90
CA PHE A 533 -20.16 -26.94 4.51
C PHE A 533 -19.20 -28.13 4.44
N GLU A 534 -19.47 -28.99 3.47
CA GLU A 534 -18.62 -30.12 3.11
C GLU A 534 -17.25 -29.67 2.57
N GLY A 535 -16.25 -30.55 2.73
CA GLY A 535 -14.91 -30.39 2.16
C GLY A 535 -13.96 -29.49 2.97
N THR A 536 -12.66 -29.79 2.85
CA THR A 536 -11.57 -29.03 3.48
C THR A 536 -11.32 -27.75 2.67
N ALA A 537 -11.43 -26.59 3.30
CA ALA A 537 -11.13 -25.32 2.64
C ALA A 537 -9.61 -25.06 2.55
N GLY A 538 -9.18 -24.22 1.61
CA GLY A 538 -7.84 -23.64 1.61
C GLY A 538 -7.64 -22.65 2.77
N SER A 539 -6.42 -22.13 2.94
CA SER A 539 -6.04 -21.31 4.10
C SER A 539 -6.79 -19.98 4.16
N LEU A 540 -7.12 -19.40 3.01
CA LEU A 540 -7.92 -18.18 2.86
C LEU A 540 -9.41 -18.50 2.63
N ASN A 541 -9.71 -19.74 2.23
CA ASN A 541 -11.00 -20.18 1.71
C ASN A 541 -11.49 -19.22 0.60
N ALA A 542 -10.65 -19.02 -0.42
CA ALA A 542 -10.85 -18.06 -1.50
C ALA A 542 -10.23 -18.56 -2.81
N ILE A 543 -10.66 -18.01 -3.95
CA ILE A 543 -10.12 -18.39 -5.27
C ILE A 543 -8.59 -18.20 -5.38
N THR A 544 -8.06 -17.25 -4.61
CA THR A 544 -6.64 -16.92 -4.44
C THR A 544 -5.84 -17.95 -3.65
N ASP A 545 -6.46 -18.98 -3.05
CA ASP A 545 -5.76 -20.17 -2.56
C ASP A 545 -5.17 -21.01 -3.72
N VAL A 546 -5.62 -20.78 -4.97
CA VAL A 546 -5.03 -21.38 -6.16
C VAL A 546 -3.76 -20.59 -6.52
N PRO A 547 -2.56 -21.21 -6.47
CA PRO A 547 -1.30 -20.49 -6.71
C PRO A 547 -1.28 -19.74 -8.04
N GLY A 548 -0.89 -18.47 -7.98
CA GLY A 548 -0.81 -17.54 -9.12
C GLY A 548 -2.06 -16.70 -9.37
N VAL A 549 -3.21 -17.02 -8.74
CA VAL A 549 -4.44 -16.24 -8.92
C VAL A 549 -4.42 -14.97 -8.08
N GLU A 550 -4.67 -13.83 -8.72
CA GLU A 550 -4.89 -12.54 -8.07
C GLU A 550 -6.30 -12.03 -8.33
N VAL A 551 -6.87 -11.29 -7.37
CA VAL A 551 -8.20 -10.67 -7.51
C VAL A 551 -8.12 -9.18 -7.14
N GLY A 552 -8.79 -8.34 -7.90
CA GLY A 552 -8.85 -6.89 -7.68
C GLY A 552 -10.25 -6.30 -7.91
N PHE A 553 -10.48 -5.12 -7.38
CA PHE A 553 -11.82 -4.51 -7.29
C PHE A 553 -11.79 -3.01 -7.53
N ALA A 554 -12.84 -2.50 -8.18
CA ALA A 554 -13.23 -1.10 -8.14
C ALA A 554 -14.73 -1.02 -7.79
N THR A 555 -15.04 -0.47 -6.62
CA THR A 555 -16.41 -0.36 -6.07
C THR A 555 -16.89 1.08 -6.22
N ILE A 556 -18.03 1.29 -6.88
CA ILE A 556 -18.58 2.61 -7.20
C ILE A 556 -19.93 2.79 -6.49
N VAL A 557 -19.92 3.57 -5.41
CA VAL A 557 -21.10 3.94 -4.63
C VAL A 557 -21.17 5.46 -4.49
N THR A 558 -22.05 6.09 -5.28
CA THR A 558 -22.24 7.56 -5.26
C THR A 558 -23.71 7.93 -5.40
N GLY A 559 -24.10 9.08 -4.82
CA GLY A 559 -25.45 9.62 -4.88
C GLY A 559 -26.53 8.80 -4.15
N ASP A 560 -27.68 9.44 -3.97
CA ASP A 560 -28.86 8.95 -3.25
C ASP A 560 -30.15 9.57 -3.85
N GLY A 561 -31.32 9.08 -3.42
CA GLY A 561 -32.62 9.59 -3.89
C GLY A 561 -33.07 9.06 -5.26
N ALA A 562 -33.82 9.87 -5.99
CA ALA A 562 -34.47 9.50 -7.25
C ALA A 562 -33.47 9.27 -8.41
N LEU A 563 -33.79 8.34 -9.31
CA LEU A 563 -32.97 8.06 -10.48
C LEU A 563 -32.87 9.29 -11.41
N VAL A 564 -31.64 9.78 -11.61
CA VAL A 564 -31.31 10.72 -12.69
C VAL A 564 -30.27 10.05 -13.59
N ARG A 565 -30.72 9.60 -14.76
CA ARG A 565 -29.88 8.85 -15.72
C ARG A 565 -28.61 9.65 -16.08
N GLY A 566 -27.47 9.00 -16.00
CA GLY A 566 -26.15 9.59 -16.20
C GLY A 566 -25.59 10.31 -14.98
N LYS A 567 -26.30 10.34 -13.85
CA LYS A 567 -25.84 10.93 -12.57
C LYS A 567 -25.92 9.97 -11.38
N GLY A 568 -26.83 8.99 -11.42
CA GLY A 568 -27.03 8.02 -10.34
C GLY A 568 -28.43 8.06 -9.73
N PRO A 569 -28.64 7.46 -8.53
CA PRO A 569 -27.64 6.81 -7.69
C PRO A 569 -26.88 5.66 -8.35
N VAL A 570 -25.60 5.53 -8.02
CA VAL A 570 -24.68 4.54 -8.60
C VAL A 570 -24.34 3.47 -7.57
N ARG A 571 -24.52 2.20 -7.92
CA ARG A 571 -24.25 1.02 -7.06
C ARG A 571 -23.66 -0.11 -7.91
N THR A 572 -22.45 0.11 -8.43
CA THR A 572 -21.84 -0.77 -9.44
C THR A 572 -20.33 -0.89 -9.26
N GLY A 573 -19.64 -1.60 -10.16
CA GLY A 573 -18.19 -1.65 -10.14
C GLY A 573 -17.60 -2.64 -11.14
N VAL A 574 -16.34 -3.01 -10.87
CA VAL A 574 -15.58 -4.02 -11.63
C VAL A 574 -14.88 -4.94 -10.65
N THR A 575 -14.95 -6.25 -10.92
CA THR A 575 -14.14 -7.28 -10.28
C THR A 575 -13.20 -7.86 -11.34
N ALA A 576 -11.91 -7.96 -11.03
CA ALA A 576 -10.89 -8.53 -11.92
C ALA A 576 -10.29 -9.79 -11.31
N VAL A 577 -10.14 -10.85 -12.11
CA VAL A 577 -9.43 -12.08 -11.75
C VAL A 577 -8.31 -12.30 -12.75
N LEU A 578 -7.06 -12.35 -12.27
CA LEU A 578 -5.86 -12.55 -13.07
C LEU A 578 -5.37 -13.99 -12.86
N PRO A 579 -5.44 -14.89 -13.86
CA PRO A 579 -5.14 -16.31 -13.68
C PRO A 579 -3.71 -16.65 -13.21
N ARG A 580 -2.72 -15.88 -13.66
CA ARG A 580 -1.30 -15.99 -13.26
C ARG A 580 -0.70 -14.60 -12.95
N GLY A 581 -1.45 -13.76 -12.24
CA GLY A 581 -1.08 -12.37 -11.97
C GLY A 581 -0.74 -11.59 -13.24
N ARG A 582 0.34 -10.81 -13.21
CA ARG A 582 0.81 -9.94 -14.31
C ARG A 582 1.89 -10.58 -15.20
N SER A 583 1.96 -11.92 -15.26
CA SER A 583 3.03 -12.64 -15.99
C SER A 583 2.91 -12.59 -17.52
N GLY A 584 1.72 -12.35 -18.07
CA GLY A 584 1.44 -12.48 -19.51
C GLY A 584 1.33 -13.93 -20.02
N ASP A 585 1.48 -14.92 -19.15
CA ASP A 585 1.40 -16.34 -19.49
C ASP A 585 -0.05 -16.86 -19.37
N ASN A 586 -0.63 -17.24 -20.51
CA ASN A 586 -2.04 -17.62 -20.62
C ASN A 586 -2.30 -19.06 -20.14
N VAL A 587 -3.54 -19.30 -19.70
CA VAL A 587 -3.98 -20.55 -19.09
C VAL A 587 -4.91 -21.34 -20.00
N PHE A 588 -4.91 -22.67 -19.85
CA PHE A 588 -6.01 -23.48 -20.39
C PHE A 588 -7.31 -23.13 -19.68
N ALA A 589 -8.41 -23.11 -20.43
CA ALA A 589 -9.74 -22.79 -19.95
C ALA A 589 -10.85 -23.58 -20.65
N GLY A 590 -12.04 -23.56 -20.05
CA GLY A 590 -13.27 -24.06 -20.64
C GLY A 590 -14.47 -23.41 -19.95
N TRP A 591 -15.60 -23.29 -20.65
CA TRP A 591 -16.77 -22.55 -20.15
C TRP A 591 -18.08 -23.32 -20.40
N HIS A 592 -19.14 -22.92 -19.69
CA HIS A 592 -20.46 -23.53 -19.79
C HIS A 592 -21.57 -22.52 -19.43
N THR A 593 -22.75 -22.70 -20.04
CA THR A 593 -23.99 -22.00 -19.72
C THR A 593 -25.02 -22.99 -19.17
N LEU A 594 -25.59 -22.67 -18.01
CA LEU A 594 -26.82 -23.32 -17.53
C LEU A 594 -28.06 -22.60 -18.09
N ASN A 595 -28.01 -21.26 -18.11
CA ASN A 595 -28.86 -20.40 -18.94
C ASN A 595 -27.96 -19.41 -19.71
N GLY A 596 -28.20 -19.22 -21.00
CA GLY A 596 -27.38 -18.39 -21.90
C GLY A 596 -27.81 -16.93 -22.05
N ASN A 597 -28.75 -16.44 -21.23
CA ASN A 597 -29.33 -15.09 -21.37
C ASN A 597 -28.47 -13.98 -20.72
N GLY A 598 -27.24 -13.80 -21.20
CA GLY A 598 -26.30 -12.78 -20.74
C GLY A 598 -25.05 -12.74 -21.61
N GLU A 599 -24.10 -11.84 -21.31
CA GLU A 599 -22.87 -11.67 -22.10
C GLU A 599 -21.61 -12.19 -21.37
N MET A 600 -20.72 -12.84 -22.12
CA MET A 600 -19.39 -13.25 -21.68
C MET A 600 -18.44 -13.30 -22.90
N THR A 601 -17.60 -12.27 -23.04
CA THR A 601 -16.67 -12.18 -24.18
C THR A 601 -15.57 -13.24 -24.13
N GLY A 602 -14.85 -13.47 -25.24
CA GLY A 602 -13.74 -14.43 -25.31
C GLY A 602 -14.16 -15.92 -25.35
N THR A 603 -15.41 -16.23 -25.02
CA THR A 603 -15.98 -17.59 -24.99
C THR A 603 -15.85 -18.36 -26.29
N THR A 604 -15.97 -17.71 -27.46
CA THR A 604 -15.69 -18.32 -28.77
C THR A 604 -14.26 -18.85 -28.85
N TRP A 605 -13.28 -18.08 -28.39
CA TRP A 605 -11.87 -18.48 -28.41
C TRP A 605 -11.54 -19.54 -27.35
N ILE A 606 -12.13 -19.45 -26.16
CA ILE A 606 -12.06 -20.52 -25.15
C ILE A 606 -12.66 -21.84 -25.69
N THR A 607 -13.68 -21.77 -26.55
CA THR A 607 -14.29 -22.96 -27.16
C THR A 607 -13.40 -23.59 -28.23
N GLU A 608 -12.79 -22.76 -29.09
CA GLU A 608 -12.02 -23.19 -30.26
C GLU A 608 -10.55 -23.50 -29.89
N GLY A 609 -9.85 -22.53 -29.32
CA GLY A 609 -8.44 -22.64 -28.95
C GLY A 609 -8.19 -23.24 -27.56
N GLY A 610 -9.18 -23.22 -26.67
CA GLY A 610 -9.04 -23.77 -25.31
C GLY A 610 -8.22 -22.89 -24.34
N PHE A 611 -7.89 -21.66 -24.72
CA PHE A 611 -7.11 -20.73 -23.90
C PHE A 611 -7.97 -19.57 -23.38
N LEU A 612 -7.70 -19.16 -22.16
CA LEU A 612 -8.12 -17.87 -21.62
C LEU A 612 -6.94 -16.90 -21.75
N GLU A 613 -7.15 -15.82 -22.50
CA GLU A 613 -6.12 -14.82 -22.77
C GLU A 613 -6.28 -13.61 -21.85
N GLY A 614 -5.42 -13.55 -20.83
CA GLY A 614 -5.42 -12.47 -19.85
C GLY A 614 -6.49 -12.56 -18.76
N PRO A 615 -6.97 -11.40 -18.25
CA PRO A 615 -7.85 -11.34 -17.09
C PRO A 615 -9.30 -11.70 -17.43
N ILE A 616 -10.03 -12.14 -16.41
CA ILE A 616 -11.49 -12.19 -16.40
C ILE A 616 -11.99 -10.95 -15.66
N LEU A 617 -12.86 -10.18 -16.29
CA LEU A 617 -13.56 -9.04 -15.69
C LEU A 617 -15.05 -9.36 -15.49
N ILE A 618 -15.60 -8.95 -14.35
CA ILE A 618 -17.03 -9.06 -14.05
C ILE A 618 -17.55 -7.68 -13.64
N THR A 619 -18.64 -7.23 -14.26
CA THR A 619 -19.19 -5.88 -14.10
C THR A 619 -20.72 -5.88 -14.28
N ASN A 620 -21.33 -4.73 -14.57
CA ASN A 620 -22.76 -4.62 -14.90
C ASN A 620 -23.04 -4.81 -16.40
N THR A 621 -24.31 -5.11 -16.72
CA THR A 621 -24.79 -5.44 -18.08
C THR A 621 -24.29 -4.52 -19.19
N HIS A 622 -24.27 -3.19 -18.97
CA HIS A 622 -23.90 -2.23 -20.01
C HIS A 622 -22.43 -1.79 -19.97
N SER A 623 -21.62 -2.43 -19.11
CA SER A 623 -20.21 -2.09 -18.91
C SER A 623 -19.23 -3.13 -19.48
N VAL A 624 -19.74 -4.23 -20.05
CA VAL A 624 -18.91 -5.29 -20.67
C VAL A 624 -17.95 -4.72 -21.72
N GLY A 625 -18.40 -3.82 -22.58
CA GLY A 625 -17.57 -3.20 -23.63
C GLY A 625 -16.36 -2.45 -23.06
N VAL A 626 -16.60 -1.50 -22.14
CA VAL A 626 -15.50 -0.73 -21.52
C VAL A 626 -14.57 -1.60 -20.69
N ALA A 627 -15.09 -2.66 -20.03
CA ALA A 627 -14.28 -3.65 -19.35
C ALA A 627 -13.36 -4.40 -20.33
N ARG A 628 -13.93 -5.00 -21.39
CA ARG A 628 -13.20 -5.74 -22.42
C ARG A 628 -12.13 -4.88 -23.11
N ASP A 629 -12.49 -3.67 -23.53
CA ASP A 629 -11.58 -2.79 -24.27
C ASP A 629 -10.43 -2.29 -23.40
N THR A 630 -10.72 -1.97 -22.13
CA THR A 630 -9.67 -1.57 -21.17
C THR A 630 -8.78 -2.75 -20.78
N ALA A 631 -9.30 -3.99 -20.73
CA ALA A 631 -8.47 -5.18 -20.53
C ALA A 631 -7.47 -5.41 -21.67
N VAL A 632 -7.90 -5.21 -22.92
CA VAL A 632 -7.02 -5.28 -24.10
C VAL A 632 -5.91 -4.21 -24.02
N GLU A 633 -6.26 -2.97 -23.69
CA GLU A 633 -5.30 -1.87 -23.50
C GLU A 633 -4.33 -2.13 -22.34
N TRP A 634 -4.82 -2.69 -21.22
CA TRP A 634 -3.99 -3.04 -20.08
C TRP A 634 -3.00 -4.17 -20.41
N MET A 635 -3.44 -5.20 -21.15
CA MET A 635 -2.56 -6.29 -21.59
C MET A 635 -1.50 -5.87 -22.60
N ALA A 636 -1.80 -4.88 -23.46
CA ALA A 636 -0.83 -4.32 -24.41
C ALA A 636 0.39 -3.66 -23.72
N ARG A 637 0.37 -3.50 -22.39
CA ARG A 637 1.53 -3.07 -21.57
C ARG A 637 2.51 -4.21 -21.28
N TYR A 638 2.11 -5.45 -21.51
CA TYR A 638 2.83 -6.68 -21.13
C TYR A 638 3.06 -7.65 -22.29
N SER A 639 2.30 -7.55 -23.38
CA SER A 639 2.42 -8.43 -24.54
C SER A 639 2.05 -7.73 -25.85
N ASP A 640 2.80 -8.01 -26.91
CA ASP A 640 2.49 -7.61 -28.29
C ASP A 640 1.44 -8.52 -28.96
N ILE A 641 0.96 -9.55 -28.27
CA ILE A 641 -0.07 -10.47 -28.76
C ILE A 641 -1.44 -9.83 -28.60
N VAL A 642 -2.22 -9.76 -29.69
CA VAL A 642 -3.63 -9.34 -29.67
C VAL A 642 -4.45 -10.33 -28.81
N PRO A 643 -4.98 -9.92 -27.65
CA PRO A 643 -5.61 -10.84 -26.71
C PRO A 643 -7.14 -10.82 -26.81
N LEU A 644 -7.77 -11.94 -26.44
CA LEU A 644 -9.23 -12.10 -26.38
C LEU A 644 -9.72 -12.32 -24.93
N PRO A 645 -9.76 -11.27 -24.08
CA PRO A 645 -10.13 -11.39 -22.68
C PRO A 645 -11.62 -11.66 -22.47
N VAL A 646 -11.92 -12.17 -21.27
CA VAL A 646 -13.29 -12.36 -20.80
C VAL A 646 -13.75 -11.13 -20.04
N ALA A 647 -14.84 -10.52 -20.48
CA ALA A 647 -15.64 -9.60 -19.71
C ALA A 647 -17.07 -10.16 -19.65
N ALA A 648 -17.62 -10.24 -18.44
CA ALA A 648 -18.92 -10.81 -18.15
C ALA A 648 -19.75 -9.88 -17.27
N GLU A 649 -21.06 -10.13 -17.16
CA GLU A 649 -21.98 -9.23 -16.46
C GLU A 649 -23.06 -9.92 -15.64
N THR A 650 -23.61 -9.18 -14.68
CA THR A 650 -24.96 -9.40 -14.16
C THR A 650 -25.69 -8.06 -13.99
N TYR A 651 -27.02 -8.11 -13.89
CA TYR A 651 -27.86 -6.90 -13.83
C TYR A 651 -27.94 -6.25 -12.43
N ASP A 652 -27.43 -5.02 -12.28
CA ASP A 652 -27.47 -4.24 -11.02
C ASP A 652 -28.60 -3.21 -10.91
N GLY A 653 -29.45 -3.11 -11.95
CA GLY A 653 -30.37 -1.99 -12.11
C GLY A 653 -31.45 -1.86 -11.03
N THR A 654 -31.66 -2.86 -10.15
CA THR A 654 -32.53 -2.69 -8.97
C THR A 654 -32.05 -1.55 -8.05
N LEU A 655 -30.73 -1.42 -7.90
CA LEU A 655 -30.08 -0.43 -7.03
C LEU A 655 -29.31 0.65 -7.81
N ASN A 656 -28.91 0.37 -9.04
CA ASN A 656 -28.04 1.22 -9.84
C ASN A 656 -28.76 1.97 -10.99
N ASP A 657 -28.21 3.12 -11.37
CA ASP A 657 -28.41 3.74 -12.68
C ASP A 657 -27.68 2.95 -13.78
N SER A 658 -28.21 1.77 -14.11
CA SER A 658 -27.61 0.84 -15.07
C SER A 658 -27.49 1.41 -16.50
N LEU A 659 -28.24 2.47 -16.82
CA LEU A 659 -28.21 3.16 -18.12
C LEU A 659 -27.37 4.44 -18.12
N GLY A 660 -26.68 4.75 -17.02
CA GLY A 660 -25.78 5.90 -16.89
C GLY A 660 -24.33 5.66 -17.33
N PHE A 661 -23.97 4.40 -17.64
CA PHE A 661 -22.60 4.00 -18.06
C PHE A 661 -21.52 4.45 -17.07
N HIS A 662 -21.74 4.23 -15.77
CA HIS A 662 -20.89 4.76 -14.68
C HIS A 662 -19.54 4.05 -14.51
N VAL A 663 -19.41 2.81 -14.99
CA VAL A 663 -18.09 2.17 -15.10
C VAL A 663 -17.33 2.85 -16.23
N LYS A 664 -16.07 3.19 -15.96
CA LYS A 664 -15.17 3.93 -16.85
C LYS A 664 -13.82 3.23 -16.90
N ARG A 665 -12.97 3.63 -17.83
CA ARG A 665 -11.62 3.07 -18.04
C ARG A 665 -10.80 3.06 -16.74
N GLU A 666 -10.79 4.18 -16.02
CA GLU A 666 -10.08 4.34 -14.75
C GLU A 666 -10.57 3.37 -13.66
N HIS A 667 -11.86 3.01 -13.64
CA HIS A 667 -12.40 2.01 -12.72
C HIS A 667 -11.94 0.59 -13.10
N VAL A 668 -11.89 0.26 -14.39
CA VAL A 668 -11.39 -1.04 -14.85
C VAL A 668 -9.87 -1.16 -14.60
N LEU A 669 -9.10 -0.10 -14.87
CA LEU A 669 -7.68 -0.04 -14.57
C LEU A 669 -7.43 -0.16 -13.06
N ALA A 670 -8.20 0.51 -12.20
CA ALA A 670 -8.07 0.38 -10.75
C ALA A 670 -8.31 -1.06 -10.27
N ALA A 671 -9.27 -1.78 -10.85
CA ALA A 671 -9.51 -3.19 -10.53
C ALA A 671 -8.37 -4.11 -11.01
N LEU A 672 -7.80 -3.87 -12.19
CA LEU A 672 -6.68 -4.65 -12.75
C LEU A 672 -5.35 -4.36 -12.04
N ASP A 673 -5.01 -3.08 -11.90
CA ASP A 673 -3.76 -2.64 -11.27
C ASP A 673 -3.78 -2.90 -9.75
N GLY A 674 -4.95 -2.86 -9.12
CA GLY A 674 -5.18 -3.21 -7.71
C GLY A 674 -5.35 -4.70 -7.42
N ALA A 675 -5.24 -5.59 -8.41
CA ALA A 675 -5.34 -7.03 -8.18
C ALA A 675 -4.16 -7.55 -7.33
N THR A 676 -4.46 -8.40 -6.35
CA THR A 676 -3.47 -8.98 -5.43
C THR A 676 -3.81 -10.43 -5.07
N PRO A 677 -2.80 -11.25 -4.67
CA PRO A 677 -3.07 -12.50 -3.96
C PRO A 677 -3.56 -12.22 -2.53
N GLY A 678 -4.03 -13.26 -1.82
CA GLY A 678 -4.47 -13.14 -0.43
C GLY A 678 -6.00 -13.03 -0.27
N THR A 679 -6.45 -12.45 0.84
CA THR A 679 -7.88 -12.35 1.18
C THR A 679 -8.68 -11.53 0.16
N VAL A 680 -9.84 -12.05 -0.24
CA VAL A 680 -10.74 -11.42 -1.22
C VAL A 680 -11.93 -10.79 -0.49
N PRO A 681 -12.21 -9.49 -0.66
CA PRO A 681 -13.44 -8.85 -0.17
C PRO A 681 -14.71 -9.50 -0.73
N GLU A 682 -15.76 -9.58 0.10
CA GLU A 682 -17.04 -10.23 -0.24
C GLU A 682 -18.25 -9.31 0.05
N GLY A 683 -19.41 -9.66 -0.50
CA GLY A 683 -20.64 -8.90 -0.44
C GLY A 683 -20.66 -7.74 -1.45
N ASN A 684 -20.87 -6.52 -0.95
CA ASN A 684 -21.19 -5.32 -1.73
C ASN A 684 -19.96 -4.67 -2.41
N VAL A 685 -19.18 -5.44 -3.16
CA VAL A 685 -17.90 -4.99 -3.75
C VAL A 685 -17.79 -5.28 -5.25
N GLY A 686 -16.99 -4.47 -5.96
CA GLY A 686 -16.71 -4.64 -7.39
C GLY A 686 -17.96 -4.69 -8.25
N GLY A 687 -17.99 -5.61 -9.22
CA GLY A 687 -19.20 -5.86 -10.00
C GLY A 687 -20.39 -6.29 -9.14
N GLY A 688 -20.15 -6.97 -8.00
CA GLY A 688 -21.17 -7.40 -7.04
C GLY A 688 -21.92 -6.28 -6.31
N THR A 689 -21.47 -5.03 -6.39
CA THR A 689 -21.96 -3.90 -5.59
C THR A 689 -23.49 -3.79 -5.57
N GLY A 690 -24.17 -3.82 -6.72
CA GLY A 690 -25.62 -3.63 -6.82
C GLY A 690 -26.47 -4.92 -6.81
N MET A 691 -25.86 -6.08 -6.61
CA MET A 691 -26.53 -7.37 -6.86
C MET A 691 -27.47 -7.82 -5.74
N VAL A 692 -28.49 -8.59 -6.12
CA VAL A 692 -29.59 -9.08 -5.26
C VAL A 692 -29.72 -10.58 -5.46
N ALA A 693 -29.59 -11.37 -4.39
CA ALA A 693 -29.69 -12.82 -4.45
C ALA A 693 -30.77 -13.33 -3.48
N PHE A 694 -31.69 -14.16 -3.98
CA PHE A 694 -32.85 -14.66 -3.23
C PHE A 694 -33.70 -13.57 -2.56
N GLY A 695 -33.72 -12.36 -3.13
CA GLY A 695 -34.36 -11.18 -2.55
C GLY A 695 -33.65 -10.59 -1.32
N PHE A 696 -32.54 -11.16 -0.86
CA PHE A 696 -31.58 -10.48 0.02
C PHE A 696 -30.57 -9.71 -0.83
N LYS A 697 -29.76 -8.87 -0.19
CA LYS A 697 -28.57 -8.32 -0.84
C LYS A 697 -27.61 -9.47 -1.15
N GLY A 698 -27.13 -9.52 -2.39
CA GLY A 698 -26.07 -10.42 -2.85
C GLY A 698 -24.81 -9.65 -3.22
N GLY A 699 -23.97 -10.22 -4.08
CA GLY A 699 -22.76 -9.56 -4.55
C GLY A 699 -21.66 -10.54 -4.92
N THR A 700 -20.41 -10.15 -4.65
CA THR A 700 -19.26 -11.03 -4.88
C THR A 700 -19.05 -11.94 -3.68
N GLY A 701 -18.73 -13.21 -3.93
CA GLY A 701 -18.30 -14.15 -2.89
C GLY A 701 -17.31 -15.15 -3.43
N THR A 702 -16.58 -15.81 -2.54
CA THR A 702 -15.54 -16.76 -2.90
C THR A 702 -15.45 -17.92 -1.92
N ALA A 703 -14.85 -19.02 -2.33
CA ALA A 703 -14.50 -20.16 -1.49
C ALA A 703 -13.39 -20.96 -2.17
N SER A 704 -12.80 -21.91 -1.44
CA SER A 704 -11.90 -22.91 -2.05
C SER A 704 -12.04 -24.29 -1.40
N ARG A 705 -11.53 -25.31 -2.08
CA ARG A 705 -11.39 -26.67 -1.56
C ARG A 705 -10.03 -27.24 -1.90
N VAL A 706 -9.39 -27.85 -0.90
CA VAL A 706 -8.24 -28.74 -1.11
C VAL A 706 -8.78 -30.16 -1.30
N VAL A 707 -8.39 -30.80 -2.40
CA VAL A 707 -8.86 -32.13 -2.80
C VAL A 707 -7.71 -32.99 -3.32
N THR A 708 -7.64 -34.24 -2.87
CA THR A 708 -6.65 -35.21 -3.33
C THR A 708 -7.12 -35.88 -4.61
N ALA A 709 -6.37 -35.77 -5.70
CA ALA A 709 -6.63 -36.45 -6.97
C ALA A 709 -5.34 -37.07 -7.52
N GLY A 710 -5.39 -38.34 -7.94
CA GLY A 710 -4.20 -39.06 -8.44
C GLY A 710 -3.06 -39.18 -7.41
N GLY A 711 -3.36 -39.08 -6.11
CA GLY A 711 -2.37 -39.07 -5.03
C GLY A 711 -1.68 -37.73 -4.77
N VAL A 712 -2.15 -36.64 -5.40
CA VAL A 712 -1.63 -35.27 -5.21
C VAL A 712 -2.76 -34.36 -4.74
N ASP A 713 -2.47 -33.46 -3.81
CA ASP A 713 -3.41 -32.45 -3.36
C ASP A 713 -3.43 -31.24 -4.31
N TYR A 714 -4.63 -30.87 -4.73
CA TYR A 714 -4.90 -29.71 -5.57
C TYR A 714 -5.92 -28.79 -4.91
N THR A 715 -5.85 -27.50 -5.23
CA THR A 715 -6.86 -26.52 -4.84
C THR A 715 -7.86 -26.33 -5.98
N VAL A 716 -9.14 -26.26 -5.65
CA VAL A 716 -10.21 -25.74 -6.52
C VAL A 716 -10.78 -24.49 -5.86
N GLY A 717 -10.59 -23.34 -6.49
CA GLY A 717 -11.13 -22.05 -6.05
C GLY A 717 -12.38 -21.68 -6.83
N ALA A 718 -13.32 -20.96 -6.19
CA ALA A 718 -14.48 -20.39 -6.85
C ALA A 718 -14.64 -18.91 -6.48
N LEU A 719 -14.98 -18.06 -7.44
CA LEU A 719 -15.45 -16.68 -7.24
C LEU A 719 -16.75 -16.51 -8.01
N VAL A 720 -17.76 -15.93 -7.38
CA VAL A 720 -19.09 -15.73 -7.96
C VAL A 720 -19.52 -14.29 -7.87
N GLN A 721 -20.34 -13.85 -8.82
CA GLN A 721 -21.18 -12.66 -8.73
C GLN A 721 -22.64 -13.10 -8.68
N ALA A 722 -23.18 -13.24 -7.46
CA ALA A 722 -24.49 -13.83 -7.21
C ALA A 722 -25.61 -12.78 -7.28
N ASN A 723 -26.51 -12.93 -8.27
CA ASN A 723 -27.60 -12.01 -8.57
C ASN A 723 -28.90 -12.74 -8.98
N PHE A 724 -29.20 -13.90 -8.38
CA PHE A 724 -30.24 -14.84 -8.83
C PHE A 724 -31.12 -15.39 -7.68
N GLY A 725 -32.11 -16.22 -8.03
CA GLY A 725 -32.96 -16.94 -7.07
C GLY A 725 -34.11 -16.11 -6.47
N ARG A 726 -35.21 -16.78 -6.11
CA ARG A 726 -36.35 -16.18 -5.40
C ARG A 726 -36.35 -16.60 -3.93
N ARG A 727 -36.88 -15.75 -3.04
CA ARG A 727 -36.85 -15.98 -1.59
C ARG A 727 -37.30 -17.39 -1.16
N PRO A 728 -38.44 -17.95 -1.62
CA PRO A 728 -38.89 -19.28 -1.16
C PRO A 728 -38.02 -20.47 -1.59
N GLN A 729 -37.06 -20.25 -2.50
CA GLN A 729 -36.11 -21.25 -3.00
C GLN A 729 -34.83 -21.33 -2.16
N PHE A 730 -34.49 -20.28 -1.39
CA PHE A 730 -33.18 -20.15 -0.76
C PHE A 730 -32.89 -21.24 0.28
N LEU A 731 -31.88 -22.06 -0.02
CA LEU A 731 -31.37 -23.12 0.85
C LEU A 731 -29.97 -22.77 1.37
N VAL A 732 -29.69 -23.12 2.63
CA VAL A 732 -28.33 -23.10 3.20
C VAL A 732 -28.10 -24.43 3.93
N ALA A 733 -27.11 -25.21 3.52
CA ALA A 733 -26.86 -26.56 4.03
C ALA A 733 -28.13 -27.45 4.04
N GLY A 734 -28.99 -27.29 3.03
CA GLY A 734 -30.28 -27.97 2.90
C GLY A 734 -31.41 -27.45 3.78
N ALA A 735 -31.17 -26.49 4.68
CA ALA A 735 -32.24 -25.84 5.44
C ALA A 735 -32.97 -24.77 4.59
N PRO A 736 -34.31 -24.71 4.59
CA PRO A 736 -35.09 -23.76 3.79
C PRO A 736 -35.12 -22.35 4.41
N VAL A 737 -33.95 -21.72 4.56
CA VAL A 737 -33.77 -20.38 5.17
C VAL A 737 -34.70 -19.35 4.56
N GLY A 738 -34.92 -19.40 3.25
CA GLY A 738 -35.84 -18.51 2.54
C GLY A 738 -37.30 -18.58 2.98
N ARG A 739 -37.75 -19.71 3.53
CA ARG A 739 -39.11 -19.90 4.08
C ARG A 739 -39.20 -19.51 5.56
N GLU A 740 -38.09 -19.60 6.29
CA GLU A 740 -37.97 -19.13 7.68
C GLU A 740 -37.80 -17.60 7.78
N ILE A 741 -37.39 -16.95 6.67
CA ILE A 741 -37.29 -15.49 6.55
C ILE A 741 -38.11 -15.04 5.32
N PRO A 742 -39.45 -15.06 5.39
CA PRO A 742 -40.33 -14.64 4.28
C PRO A 742 -40.48 -13.11 4.16
N ASP A 743 -40.09 -12.38 5.20
CA ASP A 743 -40.07 -10.92 5.30
C ASP A 743 -38.72 -10.34 4.81
N LEU A 744 -38.47 -9.04 4.99
CA LEU A 744 -37.27 -8.36 4.47
C LEU A 744 -37.07 -8.54 2.95
N MET A 745 -38.17 -8.53 2.20
CA MET A 745 -38.18 -8.46 0.73
C MET A 745 -37.75 -7.06 0.24
N PRO A 746 -37.21 -6.92 -0.98
CA PRO A 746 -36.79 -5.63 -1.53
C PRO A 746 -37.92 -4.59 -1.57
N GLU A 747 -37.66 -3.38 -1.07
CA GLU A 747 -38.57 -2.25 -1.16
C GLU A 747 -38.24 -1.49 -2.45
N THR A 748 -39.02 -1.66 -3.53
CA THR A 748 -38.68 -1.11 -4.85
C THR A 748 -39.78 -0.24 -5.50
N GLY A 749 -40.66 0.34 -4.68
CA GLY A 749 -41.83 1.12 -5.13
C GLY A 749 -42.92 0.32 -5.86
N ARG A 750 -42.63 -0.92 -6.29
CA ARG A 750 -43.58 -1.85 -6.92
C ARG A 750 -44.52 -2.47 -5.87
N PRO A 751 -45.78 -2.79 -6.23
CA PRO A 751 -46.70 -3.49 -5.33
C PRO A 751 -46.15 -4.86 -4.92
N ARG A 752 -46.24 -5.18 -3.63
CA ARG A 752 -45.63 -6.37 -3.01
C ARG A 752 -46.12 -7.71 -3.60
N ALA A 753 -47.36 -7.75 -4.09
CA ALA A 753 -47.91 -8.93 -4.77
C ALA A 753 -47.17 -9.25 -6.08
N VAL A 754 -46.83 -8.22 -6.86
CA VAL A 754 -46.12 -8.38 -8.15
C VAL A 754 -44.73 -8.97 -7.93
N GLN A 755 -43.99 -8.49 -6.93
CA GLN A 755 -42.66 -9.01 -6.57
C GLN A 755 -42.65 -10.48 -6.13
N GLY A 756 -43.77 -11.00 -5.60
CA GLY A 756 -43.87 -12.38 -5.11
C GLY A 756 -44.14 -13.39 -6.23
N ASP A 757 -44.89 -12.97 -7.25
CA ASP A 757 -45.31 -13.79 -8.38
C ASP A 757 -44.38 -13.68 -9.61
N ASP A 758 -43.43 -12.73 -9.60
CA ASP A 758 -42.43 -12.56 -10.66
C ASP A 758 -41.63 -13.87 -10.90
N PRO A 759 -41.43 -14.28 -12.18
CA PRO A 759 -40.59 -15.43 -12.51
C PRO A 759 -39.11 -15.16 -12.17
N GLU A 760 -38.33 -16.22 -11.94
CA GLU A 760 -36.88 -16.06 -11.71
C GLU A 760 -36.21 -15.43 -12.95
N SER A 761 -35.63 -14.24 -12.75
CA SER A 761 -35.05 -13.42 -13.82
C SER A 761 -33.65 -12.89 -13.51
N GLY A 762 -32.98 -13.47 -12.52
CA GLY A 762 -31.64 -13.07 -12.10
C GLY A 762 -30.54 -13.87 -12.79
N SER A 763 -29.28 -13.54 -12.48
CA SER A 763 -28.09 -14.08 -13.14
C SER A 763 -26.98 -14.45 -12.16
N ILE A 764 -26.05 -15.29 -12.60
CA ILE A 764 -24.79 -15.53 -11.91
C ILE A 764 -23.63 -15.77 -12.88
N ILE A 765 -22.53 -15.06 -12.65
CA ILE A 765 -21.22 -15.41 -13.21
C ILE A 765 -20.44 -16.20 -12.16
N ALA A 766 -19.87 -17.34 -12.54
CA ALA A 766 -18.95 -18.10 -11.70
C ALA A 766 -17.61 -18.34 -12.41
N VAL A 767 -16.52 -18.09 -11.70
CA VAL A 767 -15.14 -18.33 -12.12
C VAL A 767 -14.56 -19.44 -11.24
N ILE A 768 -14.14 -20.54 -11.85
CA ILE A 768 -13.52 -21.69 -11.17
C ILE A 768 -12.03 -21.75 -11.53
N ALA A 769 -11.16 -21.74 -10.54
CA ALA A 769 -9.71 -21.88 -10.73
C ALA A 769 -9.21 -23.20 -10.15
N THR A 770 -8.14 -23.78 -10.72
CA THR A 770 -7.42 -24.89 -10.08
C THR A 770 -5.95 -24.92 -10.45
N ASN A 771 -5.11 -25.52 -9.62
CA ASN A 771 -3.73 -25.87 -9.97
C ASN A 771 -3.59 -27.33 -10.46
N ALA A 772 -4.69 -28.06 -10.61
CA ALA A 772 -4.67 -29.39 -11.22
C ALA A 772 -4.36 -29.30 -12.72
N PRO A 773 -3.49 -30.16 -13.29
CA PRO A 773 -3.14 -30.16 -14.71
C PRO A 773 -4.31 -30.66 -15.56
N LEU A 774 -5.27 -29.79 -15.83
CA LEU A 774 -6.47 -30.08 -16.63
C LEU A 774 -6.36 -29.46 -18.02
N LEU A 775 -6.79 -30.21 -19.04
CA LEU A 775 -6.90 -29.72 -20.40
C LEU A 775 -8.26 -29.03 -20.65
N PRO A 776 -8.41 -28.23 -21.72
CA PRO A 776 -9.61 -27.41 -21.97
C PRO A 776 -10.95 -28.19 -21.90
N HIS A 777 -10.98 -29.41 -22.44
CA HIS A 777 -12.17 -30.27 -22.38
C HIS A 777 -12.52 -30.76 -20.96
N GLN A 778 -11.52 -30.91 -20.08
CA GLN A 778 -11.73 -31.21 -18.65
C GLN A 778 -12.18 -29.96 -17.88
N LEU A 779 -11.65 -28.79 -18.23
CA LEU A 779 -12.06 -27.51 -17.64
C LEU A 779 -13.50 -27.14 -18.03
N ARG A 780 -13.92 -27.40 -19.26
CA ARG A 780 -15.34 -27.31 -19.66
C ARG A 780 -16.23 -28.21 -18.82
N ARG A 781 -15.79 -29.44 -18.50
CA ARG A 781 -16.50 -30.32 -17.57
C ARG A 781 -16.50 -29.72 -16.16
N LEU A 782 -15.39 -29.17 -15.67
CA LEU A 782 -15.32 -28.52 -14.36
C LEU A 782 -16.27 -27.31 -14.25
N ALA A 783 -16.35 -26.45 -15.27
CA ALA A 783 -17.26 -25.31 -15.31
C ALA A 783 -18.74 -25.71 -15.14
N GLN A 784 -19.16 -26.85 -15.71
CA GLN A 784 -20.52 -27.39 -15.53
C GLN A 784 -20.88 -27.67 -14.05
N ARG A 785 -19.90 -27.89 -13.17
CA ARG A 785 -20.15 -28.25 -11.76
C ARG A 785 -20.57 -27.04 -10.93
N ALA A 786 -20.27 -25.82 -11.38
CA ALA A 786 -20.80 -24.60 -10.78
C ALA A 786 -22.35 -24.60 -10.79
N GLY A 787 -22.98 -25.09 -11.87
CA GLY A 787 -24.44 -25.22 -11.95
C GLY A 787 -25.05 -26.16 -10.90
N LEU A 788 -24.32 -27.19 -10.46
CA LEU A 788 -24.75 -28.05 -9.35
C LEU A 788 -24.60 -27.35 -7.99
N GLY A 789 -23.59 -26.47 -7.83
CA GLY A 789 -23.47 -25.61 -6.65
C GLY A 789 -24.59 -24.56 -6.57
N VAL A 790 -24.97 -23.97 -7.72
CA VAL A 790 -26.15 -23.10 -7.87
C VAL A 790 -27.44 -23.84 -7.49
N ALA A 791 -27.60 -25.09 -7.93
CA ALA A 791 -28.75 -25.91 -7.56
C ALA A 791 -28.82 -26.24 -6.06
N ARG A 792 -27.67 -26.48 -5.39
CA ARG A 792 -27.62 -26.77 -3.93
C ARG A 792 -28.15 -25.62 -3.07
N VAL A 793 -28.00 -24.37 -3.50
CA VAL A 793 -28.53 -23.18 -2.81
C VAL A 793 -29.97 -22.80 -3.25
N GLY A 794 -30.54 -23.53 -4.20
CA GLY A 794 -31.92 -23.39 -4.67
C GLY A 794 -32.13 -22.70 -6.02
N GLY A 795 -31.06 -22.41 -6.77
CA GLY A 795 -31.16 -21.86 -8.12
C GLY A 795 -31.76 -22.84 -9.13
N SER A 796 -32.55 -22.34 -10.08
CA SER A 796 -33.22 -23.15 -11.10
C SER A 796 -32.83 -22.85 -12.55
N GLY A 797 -31.93 -21.90 -12.80
CA GLY A 797 -31.60 -21.47 -14.16
C GLY A 797 -32.74 -20.70 -14.83
N GLY A 798 -33.37 -19.79 -14.08
CA GLY A 798 -34.52 -19.01 -14.54
C GLY A 798 -34.26 -18.25 -15.84
N ASN A 799 -35.23 -18.26 -16.75
CA ASN A 799 -35.08 -17.80 -18.14
C ASN A 799 -34.61 -16.33 -18.28
N GLY A 800 -34.92 -15.45 -17.32
CA GLY A 800 -34.83 -13.99 -17.52
C GLY A 800 -33.43 -13.38 -17.56
N SER A 801 -32.39 -14.05 -17.04
CA SER A 801 -30.98 -13.63 -17.17
C SER A 801 -30.04 -14.85 -16.98
N GLY A 802 -28.76 -14.71 -17.32
CA GLY A 802 -27.84 -15.82 -17.60
C GLY A 802 -27.09 -16.41 -16.40
N ASP A 803 -26.86 -17.71 -16.46
CA ASP A 803 -26.02 -18.50 -15.54
C ASP A 803 -24.80 -18.99 -16.33
N ILE A 804 -23.70 -18.24 -16.27
CA ILE A 804 -22.54 -18.42 -17.16
C ILE A 804 -21.27 -18.66 -16.34
N PHE A 805 -20.59 -19.77 -16.63
CA PHE A 805 -19.47 -20.27 -15.84
C PHE A 805 -18.22 -20.45 -16.69
N VAL A 806 -17.07 -20.02 -16.18
CA VAL A 806 -15.75 -20.24 -16.79
C VAL A 806 -14.84 -20.94 -15.79
N ALA A 807 -14.04 -21.89 -16.25
CA ALA A 807 -13.03 -22.58 -15.46
C ALA A 807 -11.66 -22.52 -16.13
N PHE A 808 -10.60 -22.32 -15.36
CA PHE A 808 -9.22 -22.31 -15.84
C PHE A 808 -8.26 -23.08 -14.92
N SER A 809 -7.10 -23.48 -15.47
CA SER A 809 -6.02 -24.09 -14.68
C SER A 809 -4.73 -23.28 -14.72
N THR A 810 -4.11 -23.05 -13.55
CA THR A 810 -2.80 -22.39 -13.46
C THR A 810 -1.63 -23.33 -13.75
N ALA A 811 -1.87 -24.64 -13.86
CA ALA A 811 -0.87 -25.63 -14.28
C ALA A 811 -0.53 -25.52 -15.79
N ASN A 812 0.54 -26.20 -16.22
CA ASN A 812 1.11 -26.09 -17.57
C ASN A 812 1.47 -24.62 -17.95
N PRO A 813 2.41 -23.98 -17.24
CA PRO A 813 2.92 -22.65 -17.61
C PRO A 813 3.73 -22.70 -18.92
N GLY A 814 3.78 -21.58 -19.65
CA GLY A 814 4.54 -21.43 -20.89
C GLY A 814 3.95 -22.15 -22.12
N THR A 815 2.85 -22.91 -21.98
CA THR A 815 2.25 -23.64 -23.12
C THR A 815 1.65 -22.73 -24.20
N TYR A 816 1.47 -21.44 -23.90
CA TYR A 816 0.97 -20.45 -24.87
C TYR A 816 2.10 -19.77 -25.69
N GLU A 817 3.38 -20.02 -25.43
CA GLU A 817 4.53 -19.37 -26.11
C GLU A 817 4.67 -19.67 -27.63
N ARG A 818 3.65 -20.28 -28.24
CA ARG A 818 3.57 -20.68 -29.66
C ARG A 818 4.76 -21.51 -30.16
N PRO A 819 5.35 -22.46 -29.38
CA PRO A 819 6.29 -23.40 -29.95
C PRO A 819 5.58 -24.31 -30.97
N ALA A 820 6.32 -24.85 -31.94
CA ALA A 820 5.74 -25.74 -32.96
C ALA A 820 5.06 -26.98 -32.36
N THR A 821 5.52 -27.44 -31.19
CA THR A 821 4.87 -28.42 -30.32
C THR A 821 5.16 -28.08 -28.85
N ALA A 822 4.22 -28.38 -27.95
CA ALA A 822 4.39 -28.23 -26.51
C ALA A 822 4.12 -29.56 -25.79
N ALA A 823 4.92 -29.88 -24.78
CA ALA A 823 4.63 -30.98 -23.86
C ALA A 823 3.68 -30.49 -22.77
N VAL A 824 2.61 -31.23 -22.49
CA VAL A 824 1.60 -30.88 -21.49
C VAL A 824 1.43 -32.00 -20.49
N THR A 825 1.19 -31.66 -19.22
CA THR A 825 0.74 -32.62 -18.21
C THR A 825 -0.78 -32.63 -18.19
N MET A 826 -1.38 -33.82 -18.07
CA MET A 826 -2.83 -34.00 -17.94
C MET A 826 -3.12 -34.98 -16.79
N LEU A 827 -4.01 -34.61 -15.88
CA LEU A 827 -4.58 -35.51 -14.89
C LEU A 827 -5.52 -36.51 -15.59
N SER A 828 -5.42 -37.80 -15.26
CA SER A 828 -6.30 -38.83 -15.83
C SER A 828 -7.78 -38.49 -15.59
N ASN A 829 -8.63 -38.81 -16.56
CA ASN A 829 -10.07 -38.66 -16.42
C ASN A 829 -10.67 -39.50 -15.28
N ASP A 830 -10.04 -40.62 -14.92
CA ASP A 830 -10.47 -41.48 -13.80
C ASP A 830 -10.17 -40.85 -12.43
N ALA A 831 -9.32 -39.82 -12.38
CA ALA A 831 -8.91 -39.14 -11.15
C ALA A 831 -9.59 -37.78 -10.95
N ILE A 832 -10.50 -37.34 -11.83
CA ILE A 832 -11.02 -35.96 -11.84
C ILE A 832 -12.18 -35.71 -10.86
N ASP A 833 -12.87 -36.74 -10.39
CA ASP A 833 -14.08 -36.59 -9.58
C ASP A 833 -13.90 -35.80 -8.25
N PRO A 834 -12.78 -35.88 -7.52
CA PRO A 834 -12.52 -35.01 -6.38
C PRO A 834 -12.52 -33.51 -6.76
N LEU A 835 -12.01 -33.14 -7.94
CA LEU A 835 -12.04 -31.76 -8.44
C LEU A 835 -13.46 -31.32 -8.79
N PHE A 836 -14.29 -32.23 -9.33
CA PHE A 836 -15.71 -31.96 -9.54
C PHE A 836 -16.45 -31.71 -8.23
N GLN A 837 -16.24 -32.52 -7.19
CA GLN A 837 -16.83 -32.28 -5.87
C GLN A 837 -16.34 -30.96 -5.26
N GLY A 838 -15.04 -30.68 -5.36
CA GLY A 838 -14.43 -29.43 -4.92
C GLY A 838 -15.07 -28.20 -5.57
N ALA A 839 -15.34 -28.23 -6.88
CA ALA A 839 -16.01 -27.15 -7.60
C ALA A 839 -17.46 -26.93 -7.16
N ILE A 840 -18.23 -28.01 -6.92
CA ILE A 840 -19.62 -27.92 -6.42
C ILE A 840 -19.63 -27.24 -5.05
N GLN A 841 -18.81 -27.74 -4.13
CA GLN A 841 -18.75 -27.27 -2.74
C GLN A 841 -18.21 -25.83 -2.63
N ALA A 842 -17.19 -25.48 -3.43
CA ALA A 842 -16.67 -24.12 -3.49
C ALA A 842 -17.71 -23.15 -4.08
N THR A 843 -18.44 -23.54 -5.13
CA THR A 843 -19.49 -22.67 -5.71
C THR A 843 -20.66 -22.47 -4.73
N GLU A 844 -21.13 -23.54 -4.08
CA GLU A 844 -22.16 -23.47 -3.03
C GLU A 844 -21.75 -22.47 -1.93
N GLU A 845 -20.57 -22.64 -1.35
CA GLU A 845 -20.09 -21.79 -0.26
C GLU A 845 -19.83 -20.33 -0.71
N ALA A 846 -19.28 -20.13 -1.92
CA ALA A 846 -19.05 -18.79 -2.48
C ALA A 846 -20.35 -17.99 -2.63
N ILE A 847 -21.45 -18.64 -3.06
CA ILE A 847 -22.77 -17.98 -3.18
C ILE A 847 -23.30 -17.61 -1.79
N ILE A 848 -23.20 -18.50 -0.80
CA ILE A 848 -23.67 -18.17 0.56
C ILE A 848 -22.79 -17.08 1.20
N ASN A 849 -21.47 -17.09 1.02
CA ASN A 849 -20.59 -16.03 1.50
C ASN A 849 -20.95 -14.67 0.86
N ALA A 850 -21.30 -14.62 -0.43
CA ALA A 850 -21.76 -13.39 -1.08
C ALA A 850 -23.01 -12.79 -0.42
N VAL A 851 -23.95 -13.63 0.04
CA VAL A 851 -25.18 -13.20 0.72
C VAL A 851 -24.94 -12.88 2.21
N VAL A 852 -24.04 -13.60 2.87
CA VAL A 852 -23.73 -13.39 4.30
C VAL A 852 -22.88 -12.12 4.52
N ALA A 853 -21.91 -11.85 3.65
CA ALA A 853 -21.08 -10.63 3.71
C ALA A 853 -21.76 -9.39 3.10
N ALA A 854 -22.92 -9.55 2.45
CA ALA A 854 -23.69 -8.45 1.89
C ALA A 854 -24.49 -7.68 2.95
N GLU A 855 -24.48 -6.36 2.84
CA GLU A 855 -25.11 -5.43 3.79
C GLU A 855 -26.31 -4.72 3.17
N THR A 856 -27.26 -4.26 4.00
CA THR A 856 -28.45 -3.54 3.55
C THR A 856 -28.04 -2.31 2.75
N MET A 857 -28.52 -2.21 1.51
CA MET A 857 -28.15 -1.14 0.57
C MET A 857 -29.40 -0.39 0.10
N VAL A 858 -29.29 0.93 0.06
CA VAL A 858 -30.27 1.82 -0.60
C VAL A 858 -29.67 2.33 -1.91
N GLY A 859 -30.40 2.16 -2.99
CA GLY A 859 -30.03 2.57 -4.35
C GLY A 859 -30.97 3.62 -4.92
N ARG A 860 -31.11 3.61 -6.24
CA ARG A 860 -32.01 4.50 -6.98
C ARG A 860 -33.45 4.47 -6.47
N ASP A 861 -34.16 5.59 -6.59
CA ASP A 861 -35.57 5.73 -6.23
C ASP A 861 -35.89 5.41 -4.76
N GLY A 862 -34.86 5.42 -3.90
CA GLY A 862 -34.96 4.95 -2.51
C GLY A 862 -35.05 3.43 -2.37
N ASN A 863 -34.83 2.66 -3.45
CA ASN A 863 -34.95 1.20 -3.45
C ASN A 863 -34.03 0.59 -2.40
N ARG A 864 -34.59 -0.19 -1.46
CA ARG A 864 -33.85 -0.83 -0.38
C ARG A 864 -33.83 -2.34 -0.56
N VAL A 865 -32.63 -2.92 -0.47
CA VAL A 865 -32.44 -4.37 -0.42
C VAL A 865 -31.75 -4.73 0.89
N HIS A 866 -32.34 -5.64 1.65
CA HIS A 866 -31.92 -5.98 3.01
C HIS A 866 -30.82 -7.04 3.04
N ALA A 867 -29.89 -6.92 3.99
CA ALA A 867 -28.96 -7.98 4.36
C ALA A 867 -29.71 -9.22 4.90
N LEU A 868 -29.06 -10.39 4.85
CA LEU A 868 -29.51 -11.60 5.54
C LEU A 868 -29.22 -11.47 7.05
N PRO A 869 -30.23 -11.46 7.95
CA PRO A 869 -29.96 -11.39 9.39
C PRO A 869 -29.30 -12.67 9.89
N HIS A 870 -28.05 -12.57 10.38
CA HIS A 870 -27.23 -13.74 10.74
C HIS A 870 -27.79 -14.52 11.93
N ASP A 871 -28.46 -13.84 12.86
CA ASP A 871 -29.17 -14.44 13.99
C ASP A 871 -30.33 -15.33 13.52
N ARG A 872 -31.10 -14.86 12.52
CA ARG A 872 -32.21 -15.62 11.92
C ARG A 872 -31.72 -16.73 11.02
N LEU A 873 -30.62 -16.52 10.27
CA LEU A 873 -29.92 -17.60 9.56
C LEU A 873 -29.53 -18.73 10.53
N ARG A 874 -28.83 -18.40 11.63
CA ARG A 874 -28.43 -19.40 12.64
C ARG A 874 -29.64 -20.06 13.30
N SER A 875 -30.72 -19.33 13.53
CA SER A 875 -31.97 -19.88 14.09
C SER A 875 -32.67 -20.85 13.14
N ALA A 876 -32.74 -20.53 11.85
CA ALA A 876 -33.23 -21.45 10.81
C ALA A 876 -32.36 -22.71 10.74
N LEU A 877 -31.03 -22.57 10.74
CA LEU A 877 -30.10 -23.71 10.73
C LEU A 877 -30.28 -24.60 11.97
N ARG A 878 -30.44 -24.04 13.17
CA ARG A 878 -30.75 -24.81 14.39
C ARG A 878 -32.06 -25.59 14.27
N LYS A 879 -33.14 -24.95 13.78
CA LYS A 879 -34.46 -25.56 13.61
C LYS A 879 -34.42 -26.84 12.76
N TYR A 880 -33.50 -26.91 11.79
CA TYR A 880 -33.33 -28.04 10.88
C TYR A 880 -32.13 -28.94 11.22
N ASN A 881 -31.51 -28.78 12.40
CA ASN A 881 -30.30 -29.52 12.82
C ASN A 881 -29.11 -29.36 11.84
N ARG A 882 -28.94 -28.16 11.29
CA ARG A 882 -27.91 -27.76 10.32
C ARG A 882 -26.98 -26.65 10.83
N LEU A 883 -26.92 -26.40 12.14
CA LEU A 883 -25.88 -25.57 12.74
C LEU A 883 -24.81 -26.47 13.34
N ALA A 884 -23.54 -26.19 13.05
CA ALA A 884 -22.42 -26.81 13.77
C ALA A 884 -22.47 -26.45 15.28
N PRO A 885 -21.96 -27.32 16.18
CA PRO A 885 -21.91 -27.07 17.62
C PRO A 885 -21.22 -25.75 18.01
#